data_AF-A0A815DL30-F1
#
_entry.id   AF-A0A815DL30-F1
#
_cell.length_a   1.000
_cell.length_b   1.000
_cell.length_c   1.000
_cell.angle_alpha   90.00
_cell.angle_beta   90.00
_cell.angle_gamma   90.00
#
_symmetry.space_group_name_H-M   'P 1'
#
loop_
_entity.id
_entity.type
_entity.pdbx_description
1 polymer ?
#
loop_
_entity_poly.entity_id
_entity_poly.type
_entity_poly.pdbx_seq_one_letter_code
_entity_poly.pdbx_strand_id
1 'polypeptide(L)'
;MTKAVCSISIIFVIIGQISATTTNSPIVSPQCYNYTLINDPTRSINVTSSGSSACDTSIFSSTPMWVRFVGSGGSKIPTSAVAKYQCNTDAPGWYSGNMPITVNTTTSGSVCFAWSGSSCYWNSTISVTNCGWYYVYELVAPSTCSLRYCTDEPTNWTEPTTEMSTEGETTSTEISTTVDKSTAYVQTTANVPTTNVATSVAPSNTQVQTTRSNPSTPPQTCFSPKLTLIPGSSTLASPLQYRRSQDFYIMSIIEVNCNDSLSTIKKWTIKNCSSTCSYQLSLDQTIQTTFTELHIPARTLPFGLYQLQFTVTMANYTNLTTSSSVYVQVTSSGIVANLVQLGTSMITIGYKQDLEFDPGTFSVDPDEYTFNGSSWKYEYFCRIYGLYMFPNAQGSLIPIDGNATDPLNPSCFGNRTRNETKLIYGGTGLSLKSSLTIRANSLQSNRTYQFMVTMTNQQNASIQATGYVLVKVEDTSSQMIAIGCVISTMCVSNMEFQLVNPTTQVALFSFCVDNCQNTEIITWNVYQGSVNISSNVTQWVLFNQMSAYENIWFFGRSTSNFTAANNLFLNNPQISLWRFEVNYTVASEASLSSLNFVINQPPKNGSCSVSPHNGTTSTSFSISCPNWFDEDGIIDYSVYGWTDDSTEETMIAFSSISTFQVLLPIGDDQTSTLHLTVHIRDSLDCVTEYNLSSVTVLSDLTGINDLVNSIQSSSDNSANSPLLQLLASGNPNTVGQILSSVSQQFNKINNESVNKAVLSGIPAASISVSPLGSEPSTTNSVPLNQTALDEFNKQTNSYASTREYLMQYTTNLDASTANNIKLQASSLVQLTQATNQLTRTTITIASDRCYQLALALKSLATQISYEDVQAAVNQIVQCASNIQNAANGPLQQRTNVLDLDSSRATQFPTDYDTDLESDWANPNLFSDGTDFSWEAIQKGRNTYYQNQLANEITEQVQKILSVITSTINIHLNIGQNLQINTPSAFMTLETVSLRALSSKQVQQVANAKINLPANIQSNVTDNSTVSLRSMLEPLASFGNAKTQTTNTNLSRSVSLSVLDQYGNKVSPIKNLQSLQTNDYEWILIPSIEPDGYGIPSVFSDAPLHHFGHLSPGVMYRWIYVNLIDSSMPIYDYIHRDIELKKTCPTYRTLVNEAGVTDDLITDGDGEEMTIEDLETFPISYVCLYAEVISKLNIEWRKIDSNNYCNRNSAMYLLAKWIRQLQ
;
A
#
# COMPACT_ATOMS: atom_id res chain seq x y z
N MET A 1 19.40 -48.67 -23.44
CA MET A 1 20.61 -48.62 -22.60
C MET A 1 20.91 -47.16 -22.28
N THR A 2 20.75 -46.81 -20.99
CA THR A 2 21.53 -45.85 -20.16
C THR A 2 21.86 -44.42 -20.64
N LYS A 3 21.16 -43.45 -20.02
CA LYS A 3 21.64 -42.33 -19.16
C LYS A 3 22.73 -41.33 -19.63
N ALA A 4 22.31 -40.07 -19.76
CA ALA A 4 22.68 -38.89 -18.92
C ALA A 4 23.72 -37.82 -19.37
N VAL A 5 23.34 -36.56 -19.06
CA VAL A 5 24.11 -35.34 -18.66
C VAL A 5 24.69 -34.36 -19.71
N CYS A 6 24.13 -33.14 -19.66
CA CYS A 6 24.65 -31.75 -19.72
C CYS A 6 25.99 -31.32 -20.37
N SER A 7 25.85 -30.17 -21.08
CA SER A 7 26.64 -28.91 -21.10
C SER A 7 27.97 -28.81 -21.86
N ILE A 8 28.11 -27.71 -22.64
CA ILE A 8 29.32 -26.88 -22.98
C ILE A 8 28.80 -25.67 -23.82
N SER A 9 28.79 -24.44 -23.28
CA SER A 9 29.78 -23.34 -23.39
C SER A 9 29.80 -22.53 -24.71
N ILE A 10 29.23 -21.32 -24.62
CA ILE A 10 29.64 -19.96 -25.07
C ILE A 10 30.82 -19.84 -26.09
N ILE A 11 30.64 -19.01 -27.14
CA ILE A 11 31.53 -17.88 -27.56
C ILE A 11 30.82 -16.96 -28.60
N PHE A 12 31.03 -15.66 -28.40
CA PHE A 12 30.44 -14.46 -29.03
C PHE A 12 31.20 -13.96 -30.30
N VAL A 13 30.75 -12.81 -30.83
CA VAL A 13 31.47 -11.74 -31.62
C VAL A 13 31.09 -11.79 -33.13
N ILE A 14 30.46 -10.82 -33.85
CA ILE A 14 30.30 -9.34 -33.87
C ILE A 14 29.01 -8.97 -34.66
N ILE A 15 28.32 -7.85 -34.33
CA ILE A 15 27.99 -6.69 -35.21
C ILE A 15 27.17 -5.66 -34.41
N GLY A 16 27.57 -4.40 -34.54
CA GLY A 16 26.98 -3.25 -33.86
C GLY A 16 25.96 -2.45 -34.70
N GLN A 17 25.19 -1.68 -33.92
CA GLN A 17 24.51 -0.41 -34.16
C GLN A 17 23.30 -0.35 -35.11
N ILE A 18 22.12 -0.03 -34.53
CA ILE A 18 21.35 1.22 -34.73
C ILE A 18 20.57 1.51 -33.43
N SER A 19 20.58 2.78 -33.01
CA SER A 19 20.13 3.30 -31.72
C SER A 19 18.62 3.60 -31.66
N ALA A 20 17.97 3.21 -30.55
CA ALA A 20 16.70 3.78 -30.09
C ALA A 20 16.93 4.41 -28.71
N THR A 21 16.64 5.70 -28.58
CA THR A 21 16.81 6.50 -27.35
C THR A 21 15.63 6.27 -26.42
N THR A 22 15.85 5.51 -25.34
CA THR A 22 14.92 5.34 -24.21
C THR A 22 15.14 6.42 -23.16
N THR A 23 14.04 6.93 -22.63
CA THR A 23 13.93 7.87 -21.50
C THR A 23 14.38 7.19 -20.19
N ASN A 24 15.40 7.75 -19.52
CA ASN A 24 15.93 7.24 -18.25
C ASN A 24 15.22 7.88 -17.05
N SER A 25 14.53 7.06 -16.25
CA SER A 25 14.32 7.24 -14.80
C SER A 25 15.69 7.31 -14.08
N PRO A 26 15.80 7.81 -12.83
CA PRO A 26 17.07 7.75 -12.10
C PRO A 26 17.47 6.28 -11.96
N ILE A 27 18.50 5.89 -12.71
CA ILE A 27 18.90 4.50 -12.86
C ILE A 27 19.56 4.07 -11.55
N VAL A 28 18.76 3.49 -10.65
CA VAL A 28 19.29 2.50 -9.71
C VAL A 28 19.98 1.46 -10.60
N SER A 29 21.27 1.20 -10.36
CA SER A 29 21.99 0.27 -11.24
C SER A 29 21.26 -1.09 -11.24
N PRO A 30 20.99 -1.74 -12.39
CA PRO A 30 20.12 -2.92 -12.44
C PRO A 30 20.45 -4.01 -11.43
N GLN A 31 21.73 -4.17 -11.15
CA GLN A 31 22.26 -5.11 -10.15
C GLN A 31 21.86 -4.80 -8.71
N CYS A 32 21.31 -3.63 -8.41
CA CYS A 32 20.78 -3.26 -7.09
C CYS A 32 19.30 -3.62 -6.91
N TYR A 33 18.64 -4.20 -7.91
CA TYR A 33 17.31 -4.81 -7.75
C TYR A 33 17.17 -6.16 -8.47
N ASN A 34 18.14 -6.53 -9.30
CA ASN A 34 18.25 -7.83 -9.95
C ASN A 34 19.57 -8.51 -9.54
N TYR A 35 19.52 -9.29 -8.45
CA TYR A 35 20.65 -10.04 -7.89
C TYR A 35 20.17 -11.32 -7.22
N THR A 36 21.08 -12.27 -7.01
CA THR A 36 20.81 -13.52 -6.27
C THR A 36 21.18 -13.36 -4.79
N LEU A 37 20.29 -13.77 -3.89
CA LEU A 37 20.55 -13.77 -2.45
C LEU A 37 21.33 -15.02 -2.02
N ILE A 38 22.40 -14.84 -1.25
CA ILE A 38 23.11 -15.93 -0.58
C ILE A 38 23.00 -15.74 0.93
N ASN A 39 22.23 -16.64 1.56
CA ASN A 39 22.09 -16.74 3.01
C ASN A 39 22.73 -18.05 3.49
N ASP A 40 24.03 -18.02 3.72
CA ASP A 40 24.81 -19.20 4.13
C ASP A 40 25.68 -18.86 5.34
N PRO A 41 25.23 -19.21 6.56
CA PRO A 41 25.94 -18.89 7.81
C PRO A 41 27.37 -19.42 7.88
N THR A 42 27.69 -20.47 7.11
CA THR A 42 29.02 -21.10 7.14
C THR A 42 30.10 -20.28 6.42
N ARG A 43 29.73 -19.19 5.74
CA ARG A 43 30.64 -18.28 5.03
C ARG A 43 31.32 -17.25 5.93
N SER A 44 30.86 -17.10 7.17
CA SER A 44 31.45 -16.14 8.10
C SER A 44 32.92 -16.47 8.40
N ILE A 45 33.75 -15.43 8.51
CA ILE A 45 35.15 -15.57 8.95
C ILE A 45 35.32 -16.26 10.31
N ASN A 46 34.25 -16.37 11.11
CA ASN A 46 34.25 -17.04 12.41
C ASN A 46 34.02 -18.55 12.35
N VAL A 47 33.77 -19.11 11.16
CA VAL A 47 33.55 -20.55 10.97
C VAL A 47 34.83 -21.23 10.49
N THR A 48 35.44 -22.05 11.36
CA THR A 48 36.63 -22.85 11.01
C THR A 48 36.24 -24.16 10.32
N SER A 49 36.99 -24.56 9.28
CA SER A 49 36.80 -25.84 8.59
C SER A 49 37.19 -27.01 9.51
N SER A 50 36.27 -27.95 9.75
CA SER A 50 36.46 -29.11 10.61
C SER A 50 36.38 -30.45 9.84
N GLY A 51 36.90 -30.49 8.61
CA GLY A 51 37.19 -31.73 7.88
C GLY A 51 36.54 -31.87 6.50
N SER A 52 35.39 -31.24 6.24
CA SER A 52 34.76 -31.17 4.91
C SER A 52 34.63 -29.71 4.47
N SER A 53 35.71 -29.17 3.90
CA SER A 53 35.75 -27.79 3.38
C SER A 53 34.72 -27.59 2.27
N ALA A 54 33.87 -26.59 2.41
CA ALA A 54 32.93 -26.14 1.39
C ALA A 54 33.64 -25.30 0.33
N CYS A 55 33.05 -25.24 -0.86
CA CYS A 55 33.63 -24.54 -1.99
C CYS A 55 32.57 -23.91 -2.90
N ASP A 56 33.01 -22.90 -3.65
CA ASP A 56 32.12 -22.05 -4.42
C ASP A 56 32.04 -22.42 -5.92
N THR A 57 32.77 -23.45 -6.35
CA THR A 57 32.79 -23.91 -7.76
C THR A 57 31.44 -24.40 -8.27
N SER A 58 30.58 -24.91 -7.40
CA SER A 58 29.23 -25.40 -7.75
C SER A 58 28.11 -24.43 -7.37
N ILE A 59 28.43 -23.37 -6.62
CA ILE A 59 27.47 -22.39 -6.13
C ILE A 59 27.34 -21.22 -7.12
N PHE A 60 28.44 -20.80 -7.72
CA PHE A 60 28.44 -19.78 -8.76
C PHE A 60 28.63 -20.41 -10.15
N SER A 61 28.14 -19.73 -11.18
CA SER A 61 28.37 -20.10 -12.58
C SER A 61 29.76 -19.65 -13.04
N SER A 62 30.24 -20.23 -14.15
CA SER A 62 31.38 -19.71 -14.91
C SER A 62 31.10 -18.34 -15.55
N THR A 63 29.83 -17.97 -15.69
CA THR A 63 29.38 -16.63 -16.09
C THR A 63 29.21 -15.72 -14.87
N PRO A 64 29.67 -14.45 -14.91
CA PRO A 64 29.49 -13.52 -13.79
C PRO A 64 28.01 -13.32 -13.45
N MET A 65 27.70 -13.28 -12.15
CA MET A 65 26.34 -13.03 -11.67
C MET A 65 26.36 -12.10 -10.46
N TRP A 66 25.37 -11.21 -10.36
CA TRP A 66 25.22 -10.29 -9.24
C TRP A 66 24.63 -10.98 -8.03
N VAL A 67 25.30 -10.83 -6.89
CA VAL A 67 25.03 -11.59 -5.67
C VAL A 67 25.02 -10.65 -4.47
N ARG A 68 24.07 -10.84 -3.57
CA ARG A 68 24.00 -10.16 -2.27
C ARG A 68 24.10 -11.18 -1.15
N PHE A 69 25.07 -11.03 -0.25
CA PHE A 69 25.17 -11.85 0.96
C PHE A 69 24.27 -11.28 2.07
N VAL A 70 23.53 -12.16 2.75
CA VAL A 70 22.58 -11.79 3.82
C VAL A 70 22.57 -12.85 4.94
N GLY A 71 21.98 -12.51 6.09
CA GLY A 71 21.75 -13.44 7.20
C GLY A 71 22.90 -13.51 8.22
N SER A 72 22.84 -14.51 9.11
CA SER A 72 23.76 -14.64 10.25
C SER A 72 25.20 -15.03 9.87
N GLY A 73 25.48 -15.21 8.58
CA GLY A 73 26.82 -15.47 8.05
C GLY A 73 27.67 -14.22 7.82
N GLY A 74 27.12 -13.01 7.93
CA GLY A 74 27.75 -11.77 7.47
C GLY A 74 27.19 -11.32 6.12
N SER A 75 27.39 -10.04 5.77
CA SER A 75 26.74 -9.40 4.63
C SER A 75 27.71 -8.79 3.61
N LYS A 76 29.01 -8.75 3.92
CA LYS A 76 30.05 -8.20 3.03
C LYS A 76 31.22 -9.14 2.91
N ILE A 77 31.90 -9.13 1.75
CA ILE A 77 33.19 -9.82 1.62
C ILE A 77 34.22 -9.04 2.47
N PRO A 78 34.98 -9.70 3.37
CA PRO A 78 35.95 -9.00 4.21
C PRO A 78 37.00 -8.28 3.35
N THR A 79 37.37 -7.07 3.73
CA THR A 79 38.37 -6.24 3.01
C THR A 79 39.80 -6.41 3.55
N SER A 80 40.01 -7.39 4.42
CA SER A 80 41.32 -7.75 4.98
C SER A 80 41.58 -9.24 4.86
N ALA A 81 42.85 -9.62 4.84
CA ALA A 81 43.26 -10.99 4.61
C ALA A 81 42.72 -11.96 5.67
N VAL A 82 41.99 -12.98 5.23
CA VAL A 82 41.43 -14.03 6.08
C VAL A 82 42.43 -15.19 6.21
N ALA A 83 42.63 -15.71 7.43
CA ALA A 83 43.52 -16.84 7.68
C ALA A 83 42.98 -18.13 7.05
N LYS A 84 43.86 -19.03 6.58
CA LYS A 84 43.49 -20.34 6.03
C LYS A 84 42.55 -21.13 6.97
N TYR A 85 41.70 -21.97 6.38
CA TYR A 85 40.72 -22.80 7.10
C TYR A 85 39.56 -22.02 7.76
N GLN A 86 39.30 -20.77 7.37
CA GLN A 86 38.13 -20.00 7.81
C GLN A 86 37.03 -19.97 6.75
N CYS A 87 35.83 -19.50 7.10
CA CYS A 87 34.64 -19.50 6.23
C CYS A 87 34.24 -20.89 5.75
N ASN A 88 34.52 -21.91 6.59
CA ASN A 88 34.37 -23.32 6.27
C ASN A 88 34.99 -23.73 4.92
N THR A 89 36.15 -23.17 4.56
CA THR A 89 36.88 -23.52 3.33
C THR A 89 38.38 -23.65 3.58
N ASP A 90 39.12 -24.23 2.63
CA ASP A 90 40.57 -24.37 2.71
C ASP A 90 41.27 -23.01 2.45
N ALA A 91 40.88 -22.33 1.37
CA ALA A 91 41.46 -21.08 0.91
C ALA A 91 40.40 -19.95 0.89
N PRO A 92 40.26 -19.20 1.99
CA PRO A 92 39.25 -18.15 2.12
C PRO A 92 39.56 -16.91 1.28
N GLY A 93 38.52 -16.37 0.65
CA GLY A 93 38.57 -15.19 -0.22
C GLY A 93 38.19 -13.90 0.49
N TRP A 94 38.99 -12.85 0.30
CA TRP A 94 38.77 -11.49 0.82
C TRP A 94 38.98 -10.46 -0.29
N TYR A 95 38.29 -9.32 -0.23
CA TYR A 95 38.35 -8.30 -1.28
C TYR A 95 39.53 -7.34 -1.06
N SER A 96 40.45 -7.29 -2.03
CA SER A 96 41.66 -6.46 -2.01
C SER A 96 41.52 -5.13 -2.75
N GLY A 97 40.32 -4.80 -3.23
CA GLY A 97 39.99 -3.53 -3.87
C GLY A 97 39.40 -2.50 -2.90
N ASN A 98 39.24 -1.27 -3.39
CA ASN A 98 38.48 -0.25 -2.67
C ASN A 98 36.98 -0.53 -2.80
N MET A 99 36.25 -0.49 -1.69
CA MET A 99 34.80 -0.58 -1.72
C MET A 99 34.21 0.73 -2.29
N PRO A 100 33.15 0.67 -3.11
CA PRO A 100 32.51 1.86 -3.65
C PRO A 100 31.83 2.65 -2.52
N ILE A 101 32.21 3.91 -2.34
CA ILE A 101 31.68 4.75 -1.25
C ILE A 101 30.37 5.43 -1.69
N THR A 102 30.28 5.82 -2.96
CA THR A 102 29.10 6.49 -3.53
C THR A 102 28.06 5.48 -4.01
N VAL A 103 26.79 5.71 -3.71
CA VAL A 103 25.69 4.82 -4.12
C VAL A 103 25.47 4.84 -5.63
N ASN A 104 25.03 3.71 -6.18
CA ASN A 104 24.92 3.43 -7.61
C ASN A 104 26.25 3.51 -8.37
N THR A 105 27.39 3.54 -7.66
CA THR A 105 28.70 3.41 -8.30
C THR A 105 29.20 1.97 -8.22
N THR A 106 29.69 1.48 -9.36
CA THR A 106 30.34 0.18 -9.48
C THR A 106 31.84 0.39 -9.51
N THR A 107 32.56 -0.33 -8.66
CA THR A 107 34.04 -0.38 -8.68
C THR A 107 34.50 -1.81 -8.94
N SER A 108 35.56 -1.97 -9.71
CA SER A 108 36.17 -3.28 -9.95
C SER A 108 37.39 -3.46 -9.06
N GLY A 109 37.56 -4.66 -8.52
CA GLY A 109 38.70 -5.03 -7.70
C GLY A 109 38.89 -6.54 -7.66
N SER A 110 39.90 -7.02 -6.95
CA SER A 110 40.20 -8.45 -6.90
C SER A 110 39.85 -9.05 -5.54
N VAL A 111 39.13 -10.15 -5.53
CA VAL A 111 39.09 -11.06 -4.37
C VAL A 111 40.36 -11.90 -4.39
N CYS A 112 41.12 -11.86 -3.30
CA CYS A 112 42.31 -12.63 -3.04
C CYS A 112 41.97 -13.84 -2.16
N PHE A 113 42.39 -15.03 -2.56
CA PHE A 113 42.22 -16.26 -1.78
C PHE A 113 43.52 -16.64 -1.07
N ALA A 114 43.49 -16.74 0.26
CA ALA A 114 44.66 -16.98 1.07
C ALA A 114 45.05 -18.47 1.10
N TRP A 115 46.30 -18.78 0.74
CA TRP A 115 46.81 -20.16 0.77
C TRP A 115 48.34 -20.23 0.81
N SER A 116 48.88 -21.32 1.37
CA SER A 116 50.33 -21.62 1.40
C SER A 116 51.23 -20.47 1.89
N GLY A 117 50.76 -19.70 2.89
CA GLY A 117 51.50 -18.57 3.47
C GLY A 117 51.39 -17.25 2.69
N SER A 118 50.74 -17.24 1.52
CA SER A 118 50.36 -16.02 0.81
C SER A 118 48.93 -15.62 1.17
N SER A 119 48.70 -14.32 1.44
CA SER A 119 47.38 -13.75 1.62
C SER A 119 46.60 -13.60 0.31
N CYS A 120 47.24 -13.75 -0.85
CA CYS A 120 46.61 -13.70 -2.17
C CYS A 120 47.29 -14.71 -3.11
N TYR A 121 47.09 -16.01 -2.84
CA TYR A 121 47.68 -17.07 -3.66
C TYR A 121 46.91 -17.23 -4.98
N TRP A 122 45.58 -17.16 -4.93
CA TRP A 122 44.72 -17.01 -6.10
C TRP A 122 43.98 -15.69 -6.04
N ASN A 123 43.52 -15.20 -7.18
CA ASN A 123 42.64 -14.05 -7.23
C ASN A 123 41.52 -14.22 -8.26
N SER A 124 40.45 -13.46 -8.09
CA SER A 124 39.34 -13.33 -9.02
C SER A 124 38.96 -11.85 -9.12
N THR A 125 38.83 -11.32 -10.32
CA THR A 125 38.39 -9.93 -10.51
C THR A 125 36.87 -9.88 -10.45
N ILE A 126 36.34 -9.01 -9.61
CA ILE A 126 34.90 -8.85 -9.39
C ILE A 126 34.52 -7.38 -9.52
N SER A 127 33.24 -7.14 -9.80
CA SER A 127 32.63 -5.82 -9.71
C SER A 127 31.84 -5.74 -8.41
N VAL A 128 31.92 -4.61 -7.72
CA VAL A 128 31.14 -4.34 -6.50
C VAL A 128 30.34 -3.08 -6.75
N THR A 129 29.04 -3.13 -6.48
CA THR A 129 28.18 -1.93 -6.54
C THR A 129 27.69 -1.60 -5.15
N ASN A 130 27.79 -0.32 -4.76
CA ASN A 130 27.17 0.18 -3.56
C ASN A 130 25.70 0.51 -3.86
N CYS A 131 24.77 -0.24 -3.30
CA CYS A 131 23.33 -0.03 -3.49
C CYS A 131 22.71 0.82 -2.35
N GLY A 132 23.54 1.55 -1.61
CA GLY A 132 23.18 2.27 -0.39
C GLY A 132 23.48 1.45 0.84
N TRP A 133 22.53 0.59 1.19
CA TRP A 133 22.50 -0.11 2.47
C TRP A 133 23.23 -1.45 2.44
N TYR A 134 23.54 -1.92 1.25
CA TYR A 134 24.21 -3.19 1.01
C TYR A 134 25.08 -3.11 -0.23
N TYR A 135 25.97 -4.08 -0.36
CA TYR A 135 26.80 -4.28 -1.54
C TYR A 135 26.29 -5.49 -2.31
N VAL A 136 26.28 -5.35 -3.62
CA VAL A 136 26.14 -6.47 -4.54
C VAL A 136 27.46 -6.72 -5.24
N TYR A 137 27.80 -7.98 -5.40
CA TYR A 137 29.07 -8.44 -5.94
C TYR A 137 28.79 -9.23 -7.22
N GLU A 138 29.42 -8.87 -8.31
CA GLU A 138 29.43 -9.64 -9.54
C GLU A 138 30.49 -10.74 -9.41
N LEU A 139 30.05 -11.95 -9.02
CA LEU A 139 30.93 -13.06 -8.69
C LEU A 139 30.94 -14.12 -9.79
N VAL A 140 32.07 -14.80 -9.93
CA VAL A 140 32.27 -15.96 -10.80
C VAL A 140 32.71 -17.16 -9.99
N ALA A 141 32.43 -18.36 -10.48
CA ALA A 141 32.97 -19.61 -9.94
C ALA A 141 34.50 -19.54 -9.79
N PRO A 142 35.05 -19.78 -8.59
CA PRO A 142 36.49 -19.86 -8.41
C PRO A 142 37.11 -21.00 -9.22
N SER A 143 38.41 -20.92 -9.53
CA SER A 143 39.07 -21.88 -10.41
C SER A 143 39.27 -23.28 -9.82
N THR A 144 39.16 -23.44 -8.50
CA THR A 144 39.32 -24.72 -7.80
C THR A 144 38.36 -24.82 -6.61
N CYS A 145 37.97 -26.03 -6.24
CA CYS A 145 37.05 -26.29 -5.11
C CYS A 145 37.72 -26.14 -3.73
N SER A 146 38.92 -25.57 -3.63
CA SER A 146 39.47 -25.16 -2.33
C SER A 146 39.13 -23.71 -1.99
N LEU A 147 38.50 -22.96 -2.92
CA LEU A 147 38.26 -21.52 -2.82
C LEU A 147 36.82 -21.20 -2.46
N ARG A 148 36.63 -20.22 -1.57
CA ARG A 148 35.31 -19.73 -1.19
C ARG A 148 35.34 -18.23 -0.86
N TYR A 149 34.35 -17.48 -1.35
CA TYR A 149 34.12 -16.09 -0.97
C TYR A 149 33.61 -16.05 0.47
N CYS A 150 34.41 -15.45 1.35
CA CYS A 150 34.03 -15.24 2.74
C CYS A 150 33.03 -14.11 2.88
N THR A 151 32.32 -14.14 4.00
CA THR A 151 31.59 -13.00 4.53
C THR A 151 32.21 -12.58 5.86
N ASP A 152 32.12 -11.29 6.17
CA ASP A 152 32.60 -10.67 7.40
C ASP A 152 31.92 -11.23 8.66
N GLU A 153 32.29 -10.70 9.84
CA GLU A 153 31.57 -11.06 11.06
C GLU A 153 30.10 -10.64 10.95
N PRO A 154 29.14 -11.43 11.44
CA PRO A 154 27.77 -10.99 11.56
C PRO A 154 27.71 -9.77 12.47
N THR A 155 27.59 -8.60 11.87
CA THR A 155 27.38 -7.37 12.61
C THR A 155 25.94 -7.39 13.14
N ASN A 156 25.72 -7.14 14.43
CA ASN A 156 24.38 -6.96 15.04
C ASN A 156 23.72 -5.65 14.53
N TRP A 157 23.56 -5.54 13.21
CA TRP A 157 22.92 -4.42 12.52
C TRP A 157 21.55 -4.88 12.04
N THR A 158 20.53 -4.36 12.68
CA THR A 158 19.21 -4.15 12.08
C THR A 158 19.36 -3.17 10.91
N GLU A 159 18.86 -3.48 9.71
CA GLU A 159 18.88 -2.58 8.55
C GLU A 159 18.25 -1.20 8.92
N PRO A 160 19.00 -0.09 8.84
CA PRO A 160 18.45 1.25 9.03
C PRO A 160 18.02 1.94 7.72
N THR A 161 17.41 3.11 7.86
CA THR A 161 16.65 3.91 6.89
C THR A 161 17.50 4.93 6.10
N THR A 162 17.25 5.03 4.79
CA THR A 162 17.82 5.95 3.76
C THR A 162 18.04 7.40 4.19
N GLU A 163 19.31 7.84 4.37
CA GLU A 163 19.81 9.20 4.07
C GLU A 163 21.33 9.17 3.74
N MET A 164 21.78 9.93 2.74
CA MET A 164 23.16 9.95 2.24
C MET A 164 23.62 11.41 2.05
N SER A 165 24.70 11.78 2.74
CA SER A 165 25.34 13.10 2.65
C SER A 165 26.62 13.04 1.80
N THR A 166 26.91 14.14 1.08
CA THR A 166 28.24 14.40 0.49
C THR A 166 28.58 15.89 0.67
N GLU A 167 29.75 16.16 1.27
CA GLU A 167 30.39 17.49 1.34
C GLU A 167 31.50 17.61 0.30
N GLY A 168 31.67 18.82 -0.24
CA GLY A 168 32.82 19.25 -1.03
C GLY A 168 32.89 20.78 -1.07
N GLU A 169 33.77 21.37 -0.26
CA GLU A 169 34.06 22.81 -0.19
C GLU A 169 34.54 23.40 -1.52
N THR A 170 34.09 24.62 -1.85
CA THR A 170 34.93 25.63 -2.52
C THR A 170 34.52 27.05 -2.13
N THR A 171 35.55 27.84 -1.82
CA THR A 171 35.54 29.20 -1.28
C THR A 171 35.35 30.28 -2.37
N SER A 172 34.55 31.32 -2.11
CA SER A 172 34.70 32.61 -2.80
C SER A 172 34.12 33.82 -2.02
N THR A 173 35.05 34.65 -1.60
CA THR A 173 35.10 36.10 -1.28
C THR A 173 33.87 36.99 -1.54
N GLU A 174 33.50 37.76 -0.50
CA GLU A 174 32.48 38.83 -0.47
C GLU A 174 32.91 40.14 -1.16
N ILE A 175 31.92 40.86 -1.73
CA ILE A 175 31.96 42.31 -1.91
C ILE A 175 30.65 42.89 -1.36
N SER A 176 30.76 43.65 -0.27
CA SER A 176 29.66 44.40 0.36
C SER A 176 29.31 45.66 -0.41
N THR A 177 28.02 45.97 -0.56
CA THR A 177 27.54 47.36 -0.72
C THR A 177 26.27 47.58 0.09
N THR A 178 26.41 48.48 1.05
CA THR A 178 25.41 49.06 1.97
C THR A 178 24.37 49.92 1.24
N VAL A 179 23.10 49.84 1.64
CA VAL A 179 22.10 50.88 1.33
C VAL A 179 21.30 51.25 2.59
N ASP A 180 21.36 52.54 2.89
CA ASP A 180 20.71 53.24 4.00
C ASP A 180 19.20 53.35 3.83
N LYS A 181 18.49 53.34 4.97
CA LYS A 181 17.06 53.60 5.10
C LYS A 181 16.78 55.11 5.07
N SER A 182 15.72 55.53 4.38
CA SER A 182 14.97 56.72 4.78
C SER A 182 13.47 56.56 4.54
N THR A 183 12.75 56.68 5.65
CA THR A 183 11.29 56.80 5.84
C THR A 183 10.75 58.16 5.39
N ALA A 184 9.50 58.20 4.89
CA ALA A 184 8.52 59.24 5.27
C ALA A 184 7.07 58.86 4.87
N TYR A 185 6.18 58.99 5.85
CA TYR A 185 4.71 58.87 5.84
C TYR A 185 4.02 59.93 4.98
N VAL A 186 2.81 59.63 4.45
CA VAL A 186 1.59 60.47 4.58
C VAL A 186 0.32 59.60 4.48
N GLN A 187 -0.60 59.73 5.44
CA GLN A 187 -1.96 59.18 5.47
C GLN A 187 -2.89 59.92 4.49
N THR A 188 -3.91 59.26 3.92
CA THR A 188 -5.29 59.79 3.94
C THR A 188 -6.34 58.77 3.52
N THR A 189 -7.52 58.96 4.10
CA THR A 189 -8.75 58.18 4.21
C THR A 189 -9.64 58.13 2.96
N ALA A 190 -10.53 57.13 2.98
CA ALA A 190 -11.61 56.84 2.02
C ALA A 190 -12.67 57.94 1.84
N ASN A 191 -13.33 57.93 0.67
CA ASN A 191 -14.79 58.07 0.56
C ASN A 191 -15.31 57.73 -0.86
N VAL A 192 -16.46 57.06 -0.89
CA VAL A 192 -17.27 56.66 -2.06
C VAL A 192 -18.13 57.85 -2.56
N PRO A 193 -18.53 57.89 -3.84
CA PRO A 193 -19.97 57.84 -4.11
C PRO A 193 -20.37 56.96 -5.33
N THR A 194 -21.62 56.52 -5.26
CA THR A 194 -22.39 55.62 -6.12
C THR A 194 -23.03 56.29 -7.36
N THR A 195 -23.44 55.41 -8.29
CA THR A 195 -24.65 55.38 -9.17
C THR A 195 -24.56 55.57 -10.70
N ASN A 196 -25.18 54.58 -11.37
CA ASN A 196 -26.09 54.62 -12.53
C ASN A 196 -25.65 54.16 -13.94
N VAL A 197 -26.21 52.98 -14.29
CA VAL A 197 -26.98 52.61 -15.51
C VAL A 197 -26.48 53.05 -16.89
N ALA A 198 -26.26 52.07 -17.79
CA ALA A 198 -26.40 52.29 -19.23
C ALA A 198 -26.89 51.03 -19.97
N THR A 199 -27.83 51.31 -20.87
CA THR A 199 -28.58 50.47 -21.81
C THR A 199 -27.81 50.10 -23.07
N SER A 200 -28.36 49.12 -23.79
CA SER A 200 -28.06 48.66 -25.15
C SER A 200 -27.88 49.76 -26.20
N VAL A 201 -27.05 49.52 -27.23
CA VAL A 201 -27.29 49.78 -28.67
C VAL A 201 -26.13 49.18 -29.50
N ALA A 202 -26.47 48.49 -30.58
CA ALA A 202 -25.59 47.86 -31.58
C ALA A 202 -24.82 48.87 -32.45
N PRO A 203 -23.70 48.48 -33.10
CA PRO A 203 -23.12 49.28 -34.18
C PRO A 203 -23.37 48.69 -35.57
N SER A 204 -23.54 49.64 -36.48
CA SER A 204 -23.83 49.61 -37.90
C SER A 204 -22.61 49.31 -38.78
N ASN A 205 -22.91 48.79 -39.97
CA ASN A 205 -22.00 48.58 -41.10
C ASN A 205 -21.24 49.85 -41.54
N THR A 206 -19.98 49.67 -41.94
CA THR A 206 -19.41 50.43 -43.08
C THR A 206 -18.38 49.56 -43.81
N GLN A 207 -18.62 49.31 -45.11
CA GLN A 207 -17.74 48.57 -46.02
C GLN A 207 -16.59 49.47 -46.50
N VAL A 208 -15.40 48.90 -46.64
CA VAL A 208 -14.38 49.33 -47.62
C VAL A 208 -13.84 48.10 -48.35
N GLN A 209 -13.68 48.27 -49.66
CA GLN A 209 -13.57 47.26 -50.70
C GLN A 209 -12.28 46.43 -50.70
N THR A 210 -12.48 45.22 -51.21
CA THR A 210 -11.57 44.14 -51.63
C THR A 210 -10.39 44.54 -52.52
N THR A 211 -9.25 43.89 -52.29
CA THR A 211 -8.34 43.44 -53.37
C THR A 211 -8.09 41.93 -53.20
N ARG A 212 -8.29 41.17 -54.29
CA ARG A 212 -8.08 39.72 -54.36
C ARG A 212 -6.59 39.41 -54.58
N SER A 213 -6.05 38.49 -53.79
CA SER A 213 -4.96 37.59 -54.18
C SER A 213 -5.31 36.16 -53.76
N ASN A 214 -5.41 35.30 -54.77
CA ASN A 214 -5.55 33.84 -54.83
C ASN A 214 -6.00 32.99 -53.60
N PRO A 215 -6.99 32.09 -53.78
CA PRO A 215 -7.36 31.07 -52.81
C PRO A 215 -6.57 29.77 -53.04
N SER A 216 -5.63 29.45 -52.15
CA SER A 216 -5.07 28.09 -52.06
C SER A 216 -4.37 27.87 -50.72
N THR A 217 -5.15 27.86 -49.64
CA THR A 217 -4.83 27.06 -48.45
C THR A 217 -6.09 26.27 -48.11
N PRO A 218 -6.01 24.94 -47.94
CA PRO A 218 -7.15 24.17 -47.43
C PRO A 218 -7.59 24.75 -46.08
N PRO A 219 -8.86 24.64 -45.68
CA PRO A 219 -9.26 25.05 -44.34
C PRO A 219 -8.43 24.24 -43.33
N GLN A 220 -7.73 24.93 -42.42
CA GLN A 220 -6.89 24.28 -41.42
C GLN A 220 -7.80 23.44 -40.50
N THR A 221 -7.64 22.12 -40.52
CA THR A 221 -8.47 21.13 -39.80
C THR A 221 -8.15 21.02 -38.30
N CYS A 222 -7.06 21.67 -37.85
CA CYS A 222 -6.56 21.60 -36.49
C CYS A 222 -6.06 22.97 -36.00
N PHE A 223 -6.40 23.33 -34.76
CA PHE A 223 -6.02 24.56 -34.10
C PHE A 223 -4.99 24.31 -32.99
N SER A 224 -4.29 25.36 -32.56
CA SER A 224 -3.40 25.25 -31.39
C SER A 224 -4.24 24.95 -30.13
N PRO A 225 -3.81 24.02 -29.26
CA PRO A 225 -4.56 23.67 -28.06
C PRO A 225 -4.77 24.88 -27.14
N LYS A 226 -5.92 24.94 -26.46
CA LYS A 226 -6.14 25.91 -25.38
C LYS A 226 -5.65 25.33 -24.06
N LEU A 227 -4.88 26.13 -23.32
CA LEU A 227 -4.17 25.68 -22.13
C LEU A 227 -4.50 26.58 -20.93
N THR A 228 -4.94 25.96 -19.84
CA THR A 228 -5.19 26.62 -18.54
C THR A 228 -4.37 25.93 -17.46
N LEU A 229 -3.67 26.69 -16.61
CA LEU A 229 -2.92 26.16 -15.46
C LEU A 229 -3.71 26.41 -14.17
N ILE A 230 -3.61 25.48 -13.21
CA ILE A 230 -4.28 25.54 -11.92
C ILE A 230 -3.24 25.21 -10.85
N PRO A 231 -2.95 26.14 -9.91
CA PRO A 231 -3.44 27.54 -9.84
C PRO A 231 -2.82 28.43 -10.94
N GLY A 232 -3.64 29.25 -11.62
CA GLY A 232 -3.25 29.97 -12.85
C GLY A 232 -3.14 31.49 -12.79
N SER A 233 -3.42 32.11 -11.62
CA SER A 233 -3.51 33.58 -11.47
C SER A 233 -2.21 34.24 -11.01
N SER A 234 -1.12 33.49 -10.88
CA SER A 234 0.13 34.03 -10.32
C SER A 234 0.91 34.87 -11.33
N THR A 235 1.57 35.89 -10.82
CA THR A 235 2.41 36.80 -11.63
C THR A 235 3.76 36.94 -10.97
N LEU A 236 4.76 37.46 -11.68
CA LEU A 236 6.07 37.74 -11.10
C LEU A 236 5.99 38.68 -9.88
N ALA A 237 5.01 39.59 -9.85
CA ALA A 237 4.79 40.53 -8.74
C ALA A 237 4.00 39.91 -7.57
N SER A 238 3.24 38.84 -7.81
CA SER A 238 2.44 38.12 -6.82
C SER A 238 2.55 36.62 -7.08
N PRO A 239 3.70 36.00 -6.76
CA PRO A 239 3.92 34.58 -6.95
C PRO A 239 3.18 33.76 -5.88
N LEU A 240 2.91 32.50 -6.20
CA LEU A 240 2.42 31.53 -5.21
C LEU A 240 3.55 31.21 -4.23
N GLN A 241 3.25 31.20 -2.94
CA GLN A 241 4.23 30.94 -1.90
C GLN A 241 4.15 29.47 -1.50
N TYR A 242 5.26 28.75 -1.56
CA TYR A 242 5.37 27.39 -1.01
C TYR A 242 6.60 27.31 -0.12
N ARG A 243 6.45 26.63 1.02
CA ARG A 243 7.58 26.36 1.91
C ARG A 243 8.46 25.28 1.30
N ARG A 244 9.77 25.35 1.49
CA ARG A 244 10.68 24.38 0.85
C ARG A 244 10.51 22.97 1.40
N SER A 245 10.07 22.80 2.65
CA SER A 245 9.71 21.49 3.20
C SER A 245 8.33 20.96 2.76
N GLN A 246 7.65 21.62 1.83
CA GLN A 246 6.29 21.28 1.39
C GLN A 246 6.27 20.87 -0.09
N ASP A 247 5.55 19.80 -0.39
CA ASP A 247 5.23 19.39 -1.76
C ASP A 247 4.21 20.34 -2.38
N PHE A 248 4.31 20.61 -3.68
CA PHE A 248 3.28 21.37 -4.37
C PHE A 248 3.09 20.92 -5.82
N TYR A 249 1.91 21.27 -6.35
CA TYR A 249 1.42 20.73 -7.61
C TYR A 249 0.86 21.84 -8.49
N ILE A 250 1.21 21.80 -9.77
CA ILE A 250 0.57 22.62 -10.80
C ILE A 250 -0.10 21.70 -11.80
N MET A 251 -1.43 21.79 -11.89
CA MET A 251 -2.22 21.05 -12.87
C MET A 251 -2.43 21.86 -14.15
N SER A 252 -2.64 21.16 -15.26
CA SER A 252 -3.06 21.78 -16.52
C SER A 252 -4.35 21.16 -17.06
N ILE A 253 -5.15 22.00 -17.70
CA ILE A 253 -6.29 21.61 -18.53
C ILE A 253 -5.93 21.93 -19.97
N ILE A 254 -6.02 20.93 -20.84
CA ILE A 254 -5.70 21.01 -22.27
C ILE A 254 -6.99 20.75 -23.05
N GLU A 255 -7.43 21.72 -23.84
CA GLU A 255 -8.53 21.57 -24.78
C GLU A 255 -7.96 21.44 -26.20
N VAL A 256 -8.11 20.26 -26.81
CA VAL A 256 -7.63 19.98 -28.17
C VAL A 256 -8.77 20.12 -29.17
N ASN A 257 -8.59 20.98 -30.17
CA ASN A 257 -9.54 21.14 -31.28
C ASN A 257 -8.87 20.76 -32.59
N CYS A 258 -8.93 19.46 -32.91
CA CYS A 258 -8.34 18.87 -34.11
C CYS A 258 -9.10 17.61 -34.50
N ASN A 259 -9.52 17.53 -35.76
CA ASN A 259 -10.27 16.38 -36.26
C ASN A 259 -9.37 15.26 -36.79
N ASP A 260 -8.09 15.54 -37.05
CA ASP A 260 -7.14 14.57 -37.62
C ASP A 260 -6.42 13.73 -36.55
N SER A 261 -5.91 14.36 -35.49
CA SER A 261 -5.18 13.67 -34.42
C SER A 261 -5.34 14.39 -33.09
N LEU A 262 -5.63 13.62 -32.04
CA LEU A 262 -5.74 14.12 -30.67
C LEU A 262 -4.43 13.97 -29.86
N SER A 263 -3.36 13.49 -30.49
CA SER A 263 -2.08 13.24 -29.81
C SER A 263 -1.32 14.54 -29.56
N THR A 264 -0.83 14.70 -28.32
CA THR A 264 -0.10 15.88 -27.87
C THR A 264 1.22 15.51 -27.19
N ILE A 265 2.25 16.32 -27.43
CA ILE A 265 3.55 16.27 -26.76
C ILE A 265 3.55 17.37 -25.69
N LYS A 266 3.84 16.99 -24.45
CA LYS A 266 3.74 17.83 -23.26
C LYS A 266 5.12 18.01 -22.63
N LYS A 267 5.44 19.22 -22.18
CA LYS A 267 6.72 19.51 -21.54
C LYS A 267 6.64 20.66 -20.54
N TRP A 268 7.04 20.38 -19.31
CA TRP A 268 7.32 21.38 -18.28
C TRP A 268 8.75 21.89 -18.38
N THR A 269 8.92 23.18 -18.10
CA THR A 269 10.22 23.86 -18.04
C THR A 269 10.23 24.80 -16.85
N ILE A 270 11.25 24.68 -15.99
CA ILE A 270 11.38 25.49 -14.78
C ILE A 270 12.55 26.45 -14.96
N LYS A 271 12.30 27.74 -14.72
CA LYS A 271 13.28 28.82 -14.87
C LYS A 271 13.44 29.59 -13.57
N ASN A 272 14.67 29.88 -13.17
CA ASN A 272 14.96 30.74 -12.02
C ASN A 272 14.77 32.21 -12.42
N CYS A 273 14.06 32.97 -11.59
CA CYS A 273 13.70 34.36 -11.79
C CYS A 273 14.43 35.28 -10.79
N SER A 274 15.61 35.77 -11.16
CA SER A 274 16.25 36.89 -10.46
C SER A 274 15.71 38.27 -10.90
N SER A 275 15.24 38.39 -12.14
CA SER A 275 14.48 39.55 -12.68
C SER A 275 13.89 39.33 -14.09
N THR A 276 14.50 38.47 -14.92
CA THR A 276 14.09 38.21 -16.33
C THR A 276 13.77 36.74 -16.66
N CYS A 277 13.75 35.86 -15.66
CA CYS A 277 13.45 34.42 -15.79
C CYS A 277 14.21 33.73 -16.95
N SER A 278 15.50 34.02 -17.11
CA SER A 278 16.28 33.67 -18.30
C SER A 278 17.07 32.35 -18.17
N TYR A 279 17.24 31.81 -16.97
CA TYR A 279 18.00 30.58 -16.73
C TYR A 279 17.08 29.38 -16.48
N GLN A 280 17.08 28.41 -17.40
CA GLN A 280 16.40 27.13 -17.22
C GLN A 280 17.21 26.23 -16.27
N LEU A 281 16.56 25.68 -15.26
CA LEU A 281 17.19 24.71 -14.36
C LEU A 281 17.31 23.34 -15.03
N SER A 282 18.43 22.68 -14.77
CA SER A 282 18.53 21.22 -14.96
C SER A 282 17.78 20.56 -13.82
N LEU A 283 16.72 19.83 -14.14
CA LEU A 283 15.88 19.13 -13.17
C LEU A 283 16.41 17.72 -12.93
N ASP A 284 16.20 17.21 -11.72
CA ASP A 284 16.40 15.80 -11.40
C ASP A 284 15.49 14.93 -12.27
N GLN A 285 15.97 13.74 -12.67
CA GLN A 285 15.23 12.75 -13.45
C GLN A 285 14.01 12.21 -12.70
N THR A 286 13.93 12.41 -11.39
CA THR A 286 12.77 12.08 -10.54
C THR A 286 11.54 12.94 -10.86
N ILE A 287 11.73 14.20 -11.28
CA ILE A 287 10.62 15.11 -11.60
C ILE A 287 10.08 14.80 -13.00
N GLN A 288 8.85 14.29 -13.04
CA GLN A 288 8.19 13.97 -14.30
C GLN A 288 7.69 15.27 -14.97
N THR A 289 8.32 15.63 -16.08
CA THR A 289 8.02 16.89 -16.80
C THR A 289 7.12 16.70 -18.02
N THR A 290 6.69 15.48 -18.32
CA THR A 290 5.90 15.13 -19.50
C THR A 290 4.41 14.95 -19.22
N PHE A 291 3.98 14.97 -17.95
CA PHE A 291 2.57 14.87 -17.58
C PHE A 291 1.86 16.23 -17.62
N THR A 292 0.53 16.19 -17.57
CA THR A 292 -0.32 17.39 -17.44
C THR A 292 -0.23 18.03 -16.07
N GLU A 293 0.24 17.28 -15.09
CA GLU A 293 0.51 17.74 -13.74
C GLU A 293 2.01 17.77 -13.52
N LEU A 294 2.46 18.81 -12.81
CA LEU A 294 3.82 18.91 -12.34
C LEU A 294 3.80 18.82 -10.82
N HIS A 295 4.31 17.71 -10.30
CA HIS A 295 4.62 17.54 -8.89
C HIS A 295 6.05 18.02 -8.63
N ILE A 296 6.21 18.94 -7.69
CA ILE A 296 7.48 19.33 -7.11
C ILE A 296 7.54 18.82 -5.66
N PRO A 297 8.32 17.76 -5.38
CA PRO A 297 8.52 17.28 -4.03
C PRO A 297 9.23 18.31 -3.15
N ALA A 298 9.04 18.21 -1.84
CA ALA A 298 9.75 18.98 -0.84
C ALA A 298 11.26 18.89 -1.04
N ARG A 299 11.96 19.98 -0.69
CA ARG A 299 13.42 20.15 -0.77
C ARG A 299 14.02 20.08 -2.18
N THR A 300 13.19 19.97 -3.22
CA THR A 300 13.68 19.84 -4.61
C THR A 300 14.19 21.17 -5.17
N LEU A 301 13.41 22.24 -5.02
CA LEU A 301 13.81 23.56 -5.52
C LEU A 301 14.55 24.34 -4.42
N PRO A 302 15.68 25.02 -4.75
CA PRO A 302 16.31 25.98 -3.83
C PRO A 302 15.38 27.15 -3.49
N PHE A 303 15.71 27.93 -2.45
CA PHE A 303 15.00 29.18 -2.18
C PHE A 303 15.11 30.14 -3.37
N GLY A 304 14.00 30.79 -3.72
CA GLY A 304 13.99 31.73 -4.84
C GLY A 304 12.64 31.81 -5.54
N LEU A 305 12.62 32.64 -6.58
CA LEU A 305 11.46 32.84 -7.44
C LEU A 305 11.65 32.06 -8.73
N TYR A 306 10.61 31.36 -9.17
CA TYR A 306 10.63 30.48 -10.33
C TYR A 306 9.46 30.74 -11.26
N GLN A 307 9.70 30.58 -12.55
CA GLN A 307 8.68 30.47 -13.58
C GLN A 307 8.56 29.01 -14.00
N LEU A 308 7.38 28.43 -13.79
CA LEU A 308 7.02 27.09 -14.26
C LEU A 308 6.22 27.24 -15.55
N GLN A 309 6.83 26.92 -16.68
CA GLN A 309 6.25 27.02 -18.01
C GLN A 309 5.84 25.65 -18.52
N PHE A 310 4.57 25.48 -18.89
CA PHE A 310 4.08 24.28 -19.55
C PHE A 310 3.87 24.55 -21.03
N THR A 311 4.36 23.64 -21.87
CA THR A 311 4.26 23.72 -23.33
C THR A 311 3.58 22.47 -23.86
N VAL A 312 2.58 22.67 -24.72
CA VAL A 312 1.83 21.60 -25.38
C VAL A 312 1.95 21.78 -26.89
N THR A 313 2.38 20.73 -27.58
CA THR A 313 2.55 20.69 -29.04
C THR A 313 1.70 19.57 -29.62
N MET A 314 1.02 19.80 -30.73
CA MET A 314 0.32 18.73 -31.45
C MET A 314 1.34 17.75 -32.06
N ALA A 315 1.23 16.45 -31.79
CA ALA A 315 2.26 15.46 -32.16
C ALA A 315 2.52 15.39 -33.68
N ASN A 316 1.45 15.46 -34.48
CA ASN A 316 1.53 15.45 -35.94
C ASN A 316 1.68 16.84 -36.55
N TYR A 317 1.62 17.91 -35.74
CA TYR A 317 1.64 19.30 -36.20
C TYR A 317 2.53 20.16 -35.30
N THR A 318 3.85 20.05 -35.44
CA THR A 318 4.83 20.73 -34.58
C THR A 318 4.70 22.27 -34.54
N ASN A 319 4.09 22.86 -35.56
CA ASN A 319 3.85 24.31 -35.64
C ASN A 319 2.67 24.78 -34.76
N LEU A 320 1.82 23.86 -34.30
CA LEU A 320 0.69 24.15 -33.41
C LEU A 320 1.13 23.91 -31.96
N THR A 321 1.66 24.96 -31.34
CA THR A 321 2.21 24.93 -29.98
C THR A 321 1.62 26.06 -29.14
N THR A 322 1.21 25.73 -27.91
CA THR A 322 0.75 26.69 -26.90
C THR A 322 1.58 26.55 -25.64
N SER A 323 1.86 27.66 -24.95
CA SER A 323 2.52 27.63 -23.64
C SER A 323 1.85 28.57 -22.64
N SER A 324 1.85 28.20 -21.38
CA SER A 324 1.38 29.01 -20.25
C SER A 324 2.39 28.96 -19.11
N SER A 325 2.35 29.90 -18.17
CA SER A 325 3.30 29.97 -17.05
C SER A 325 2.65 30.37 -15.74
N VAL A 326 3.16 29.80 -14.65
CA VAL A 326 2.87 30.21 -13.27
C VAL A 326 4.18 30.63 -12.59
N TYR A 327 4.07 31.57 -11.66
CA TYR A 327 5.19 32.02 -10.85
C TYR A 327 5.05 31.52 -9.41
N VAL A 328 6.12 30.94 -8.90
CA VAL A 328 6.22 30.35 -7.55
C VAL A 328 7.42 30.91 -6.84
N GLN A 329 7.26 31.25 -5.56
CA GLN A 329 8.32 31.61 -4.65
C GLN A 329 8.48 30.51 -3.60
N VAL A 330 9.66 29.92 -3.55
CA VAL A 330 10.06 28.94 -2.55
C VAL A 330 10.66 29.66 -1.35
N THR A 331 10.06 29.50 -0.18
CA THR A 331 10.43 30.17 1.07
C THR A 331 10.89 29.18 2.15
N SER A 332 11.55 29.70 3.18
CA SER A 332 12.04 28.93 4.33
C SER A 332 10.88 28.36 5.15
N SER A 333 10.98 27.09 5.57
CA SER A 333 10.01 26.43 6.46
C SER A 333 10.17 26.80 7.93
N GLY A 334 11.35 27.28 8.32
CA GLY A 334 11.67 27.66 9.71
C GLY A 334 12.17 26.46 10.50
N ILE A 335 13.04 26.71 11.49
CA ILE A 335 13.74 25.66 12.23
C ILE A 335 12.88 25.13 13.38
N VAL A 336 12.85 23.82 13.54
CA VAL A 336 12.26 23.13 14.68
C VAL A 336 13.33 22.91 15.74
N ALA A 337 13.31 23.73 16.79
CA ALA A 337 14.27 23.66 17.89
C ALA A 337 13.85 22.63 18.95
N ASN A 338 14.64 21.57 19.14
CA ASN A 338 14.37 20.53 20.13
C ASN A 338 15.50 20.46 21.15
N LEU A 339 15.20 20.54 22.45
CA LEU A 339 16.24 20.36 23.49
C LEU A 339 16.58 18.88 23.72
N VAL A 340 15.64 17.98 23.42
CA VAL A 340 15.70 16.54 23.66
C VAL A 340 15.26 15.78 22.40
N GLN A 341 15.61 14.51 22.31
CA GLN A 341 15.31 13.67 21.16
C GLN A 341 13.80 13.63 20.84
N LEU A 342 13.48 13.68 19.53
CA LEU A 342 12.12 13.63 18.95
C LEU A 342 11.15 14.74 19.42
N GLY A 343 11.63 15.81 20.06
CA GLY A 343 10.78 16.92 20.49
C GLY A 343 9.78 16.55 21.59
N THR A 344 10.17 15.59 22.45
CA THR A 344 9.38 15.13 23.59
C THR A 344 9.01 16.31 24.51
N SER A 345 7.71 16.56 24.74
CA SER A 345 7.25 17.76 25.47
C SER A 345 7.62 17.74 26.96
N MET A 346 7.64 16.55 27.59
CA MET A 346 7.96 16.38 29.00
C MET A 346 8.79 15.12 29.24
N ILE A 347 9.87 15.26 29.99
CA ILE A 347 10.72 14.15 30.45
C ILE A 347 10.81 14.11 31.97
N THR A 348 11.10 12.93 32.52
CA THR A 348 11.38 12.74 33.94
C THR A 348 12.82 12.31 34.14
N ILE A 349 13.48 12.88 35.15
CA ILE A 349 14.84 12.55 35.54
C ILE A 349 14.92 12.35 37.05
N GLY A 350 15.88 11.53 37.46
CA GLY A 350 16.23 11.36 38.85
C GLY A 350 17.10 12.49 39.38
N TYR A 351 16.92 12.85 40.65
CA TYR A 351 17.64 13.92 41.34
C TYR A 351 19.16 13.73 41.32
N LYS A 352 19.61 12.46 41.30
CA LYS A 352 21.02 12.07 41.27
C LYS A 352 21.58 11.84 39.86
N GLN A 353 20.82 12.16 38.82
CA GLN A 353 21.24 12.00 37.43
C GLN A 353 21.60 13.36 36.81
N ASP A 354 22.52 13.31 35.86
CA ASP A 354 22.81 14.46 35.02
C ASP A 354 21.67 14.63 34.00
N LEU A 355 21.31 15.88 33.74
CA LEU A 355 20.33 16.25 32.72
C LEU A 355 21.06 16.85 31.54
N GLU A 356 20.90 16.27 30.36
CA GLU A 356 21.54 16.74 29.14
C GLU A 356 20.52 17.26 28.14
N PHE A 357 20.81 18.43 27.58
CA PHE A 357 20.13 19.00 26.43
C PHE A 357 21.12 19.15 25.30
N ASP A 358 20.75 18.72 24.10
CA ASP A 358 21.58 18.87 22.91
C ASP A 358 20.76 19.36 21.71
N PRO A 359 20.35 20.63 21.72
CA PRO A 359 19.69 21.25 20.57
C PRO A 359 20.59 21.37 19.33
N GLY A 360 21.91 21.19 19.47
CA GLY A 360 22.81 21.06 18.32
C GLY A 360 22.56 19.79 17.51
N THR A 361 22.20 18.70 18.20
CA THR A 361 21.97 17.39 17.58
C THR A 361 20.49 17.11 17.31
N PHE A 362 19.58 17.56 18.17
CA PHE A 362 18.15 17.17 18.10
C PHE A 362 17.26 18.14 17.34
N SER A 363 17.70 19.38 17.10
CA SER A 363 16.93 20.33 16.29
C SER A 363 16.95 19.92 14.81
N VAL A 364 15.90 20.30 14.10
CA VAL A 364 15.69 19.92 12.70
C VAL A 364 15.47 21.18 11.88
N ASP A 365 16.19 21.29 10.76
CA ASP A 365 15.78 22.18 9.68
C ASP A 365 14.88 21.37 8.73
N PRO A 366 13.58 21.66 8.64
CA PRO A 366 12.68 20.97 7.71
C PRO A 366 13.09 21.14 6.25
N ASP A 367 13.92 22.13 5.92
CA ASP A 367 14.42 22.34 4.57
C ASP A 367 15.65 21.47 4.29
N GLU A 368 16.51 21.17 5.26
CA GLU A 368 17.75 20.43 5.03
C GLU A 368 17.65 18.95 5.45
N TYR A 369 18.52 18.11 4.91
CA TYR A 369 18.64 16.71 5.35
C TYR A 369 19.36 16.61 6.70
N THR A 370 20.31 17.51 6.95
CA THR A 370 21.10 17.52 8.19
C THR A 370 21.05 18.90 8.82
N PHE A 371 20.73 18.96 10.10
CA PHE A 371 20.80 20.22 10.85
C PHE A 371 22.24 20.52 11.27
N ASN A 372 22.85 21.57 10.74
CA ASN A 372 24.19 21.98 11.15
C ASN A 372 24.15 22.87 12.42
N GLY A 373 24.21 22.25 13.59
CA GLY A 373 24.22 22.96 14.87
C GLY A 373 25.40 23.93 15.07
N SER A 374 26.51 23.78 14.34
CA SER A 374 27.66 24.69 14.50
C SER A 374 27.42 26.12 13.99
N SER A 375 26.42 26.30 13.12
CA SER A 375 26.07 27.60 12.53
C SER A 375 25.18 28.46 13.44
N TRP A 376 24.89 28.00 14.66
CA TRP A 376 23.93 28.61 15.57
C TRP A 376 24.57 29.03 16.89
N LYS A 377 24.04 30.11 17.46
CA LYS A 377 24.30 30.53 18.83
C LYS A 377 23.14 30.09 19.71
N TYR A 378 23.45 29.50 20.85
CA TYR A 378 22.48 28.92 21.78
C TYR A 378 22.45 29.71 23.08
N GLU A 379 21.24 30.10 23.51
CA GLU A 379 20.99 30.69 24.82
C GLU A 379 19.90 29.89 25.52
N TYR A 380 20.21 29.42 26.73
CA TYR A 380 19.33 28.57 27.52
C TYR A 380 18.70 29.36 28.64
N PHE A 381 17.44 29.07 28.94
CA PHE A 381 16.64 29.70 29.98
C PHE A 381 15.94 28.61 30.79
N CYS A 382 15.72 28.86 32.07
CA CYS A 382 15.06 27.91 32.94
C CYS A 382 14.23 28.62 33.99
N ARG A 383 13.08 28.04 34.32
CA ARG A 383 12.22 28.44 35.45
C ARG A 383 11.56 27.26 36.16
N ILE A 384 10.96 27.53 37.31
CA ILE A 384 10.02 26.61 37.96
C ILE A 384 8.66 26.71 37.26
N TYR A 385 8.15 25.59 36.74
CA TYR A 385 6.86 25.54 36.04
C TYR A 385 5.71 25.82 37.02
N GLY A 386 4.74 26.64 36.59
CA GLY A 386 3.54 26.99 37.36
C GLY A 386 3.68 28.13 38.38
N LEU A 387 4.86 28.73 38.53
CA LEU A 387 5.05 29.94 39.37
C LEU A 387 5.30 31.22 38.56
N TYR A 388 5.80 31.11 37.31
CA TYR A 388 6.23 32.24 36.47
C TYR A 388 5.89 31.96 34.98
N MET A 389 5.77 32.97 34.07
CA MET A 389 5.42 32.86 32.61
C MET A 389 6.58 33.25 31.62
N PHE A 390 6.66 32.60 30.45
CA PHE A 390 7.78 32.66 29.48
C PHE A 390 7.18 33.04 28.12
N PRO A 391 7.66 34.13 27.49
CA PRO A 391 8.17 35.35 28.12
C PRO A 391 7.06 36.06 28.91
N ASN A 392 7.40 36.74 30.01
CA ASN A 392 6.42 37.48 30.80
C ASN A 392 6.27 38.92 30.26
N ALA A 393 5.06 39.45 30.18
CA ALA A 393 4.81 40.77 29.55
C ALA A 393 5.45 41.97 30.27
N GLN A 394 5.92 41.80 31.52
CA GLN A 394 6.50 42.88 32.35
C GLN A 394 7.91 42.63 32.88
N GLY A 395 8.63 41.57 32.44
CA GLY A 395 9.98 41.32 32.94
C GLY A 395 10.92 40.66 31.93
N SER A 396 12.21 40.60 32.26
CA SER A 396 13.27 40.22 31.31
C SER A 396 13.56 38.71 31.37
N LEU A 397 13.76 38.09 30.20
CA LEU A 397 14.28 36.72 30.12
C LEU A 397 15.74 36.68 30.59
N ILE A 398 16.02 35.94 31.66
CA ILE A 398 17.38 35.81 32.22
C ILE A 398 17.99 34.48 31.74
N PRO A 399 19.13 34.51 31.02
CA PRO A 399 19.86 33.30 30.65
C PRO A 399 20.18 32.44 31.88
N ILE A 400 20.24 31.13 31.71
CA ILE A 400 20.47 30.18 32.80
C ILE A 400 21.81 30.40 33.51
N ASP A 401 22.81 30.91 32.79
CA ASP A 401 24.12 31.35 33.26
C ASP A 401 24.22 32.88 33.51
N GLY A 402 23.10 33.60 33.38
CA GLY A 402 23.05 35.05 33.46
C GLY A 402 23.31 35.61 34.86
N ASN A 403 24.08 36.69 34.91
CA ASN A 403 24.45 37.40 36.14
C ASN A 403 23.38 38.42 36.60
N ALA A 404 22.20 38.47 35.99
CA ALA A 404 21.10 39.37 36.34
C ALA A 404 20.14 38.72 37.36
N THR A 405 19.38 39.51 38.13
CA THR A 405 18.36 39.02 39.08
C THR A 405 17.12 39.86 38.86
N ASP A 406 16.07 39.22 38.39
CA ASP A 406 14.73 39.77 38.33
C ASP A 406 13.89 39.03 39.36
N PRO A 407 13.48 39.67 40.47
CA PRO A 407 12.60 39.06 41.47
C PRO A 407 11.26 38.60 40.89
N LEU A 408 10.83 39.16 39.75
CA LEU A 408 9.62 38.77 39.03
C LEU A 408 9.87 37.58 38.09
N ASN A 409 11.14 37.28 37.73
CA ASN A 409 11.54 36.17 36.86
C ASN A 409 12.84 35.50 37.35
N PRO A 410 12.83 34.82 38.51
CA PRO A 410 14.01 34.12 39.00
C PRO A 410 14.36 32.92 38.10
N SER A 411 15.63 32.81 37.71
CA SER A 411 16.18 31.59 37.09
C SER A 411 16.07 30.39 38.05
N CYS A 412 16.10 29.17 37.52
CA CYS A 412 16.03 27.91 38.29
C CYS A 412 17.05 27.78 39.42
N PHE A 413 18.16 28.51 39.36
CA PHE A 413 19.23 28.46 40.34
C PHE A 413 19.22 29.72 41.22
N GLY A 414 18.63 29.62 42.42
CA GLY A 414 18.40 30.75 43.32
C GLY A 414 19.63 31.41 43.97
N ASN A 415 20.88 31.01 43.67
CA ASN A 415 22.09 31.65 44.23
C ASN A 415 23.30 31.58 43.26
N ARG A 416 23.87 32.77 42.93
CA ARG A 416 24.78 33.01 41.78
C ARG A 416 26.20 32.43 41.88
N THR A 417 26.74 32.18 43.08
CA THR A 417 28.15 31.82 43.28
C THR A 417 28.49 30.33 43.10
N ARG A 418 27.51 29.47 42.75
CA ARG A 418 27.73 28.03 42.49
C ARG A 418 27.42 27.57 41.07
N ASN A 419 26.98 28.46 40.17
CA ASN A 419 26.48 28.06 38.84
C ASN A 419 27.59 27.49 37.92
N GLU A 420 28.83 28.01 38.00
CA GLU A 420 29.99 27.49 37.24
C GLU A 420 30.34 26.03 37.58
N THR A 421 29.93 25.53 38.74
CA THR A 421 30.15 24.13 39.15
C THR A 421 28.98 23.20 38.83
N LYS A 422 27.84 23.73 38.37
CA LYS A 422 26.58 23.00 38.15
C LYS A 422 26.24 22.79 36.68
N LEU A 423 26.69 23.70 35.81
CA LEU A 423 26.43 23.66 34.37
C LEU A 423 27.71 23.30 33.64
N ILE A 424 27.63 22.33 32.73
CA ILE A 424 28.70 22.01 31.77
C ILE A 424 28.12 22.31 30.39
N TYR A 425 28.81 23.14 29.63
CA TYR A 425 28.46 23.37 28.23
C TYR A 425 29.34 22.48 27.35
N GLY A 426 28.73 21.76 26.43
CA GLY A 426 29.41 20.98 25.40
C GLY A 426 29.41 21.69 24.05
N GLY A 427 30.07 21.06 23.07
CA GLY A 427 30.29 21.58 21.72
C GLY A 427 31.78 21.67 21.36
N THR A 428 32.08 21.65 20.06
CA THR A 428 33.46 21.78 19.53
C THR A 428 33.54 22.85 18.45
N GLY A 429 34.67 23.53 18.32
CA GLY A 429 34.85 24.58 17.29
C GLY A 429 33.92 25.78 17.48
N LEU A 430 33.24 26.20 16.41
CA LEU A 430 32.33 27.37 16.37
C LEU A 430 30.98 27.13 17.09
N SER A 431 30.69 25.90 17.52
CA SER A 431 29.43 25.50 18.20
C SER A 431 29.49 25.57 19.74
N LEU A 432 30.45 26.32 20.31
CA LEU A 432 30.61 26.45 21.76
C LEU A 432 29.25 26.69 22.45
N LYS A 433 28.84 25.77 23.34
CA LYS A 433 27.54 25.73 24.04
C LYS A 433 26.35 25.16 23.26
N SER A 434 26.55 24.34 22.23
CA SER A 434 25.45 23.68 21.52
C SER A 434 24.72 22.62 22.36
N SER A 435 25.39 22.08 23.39
CA SER A 435 24.79 21.22 24.40
C SER A 435 24.99 21.78 25.82
N LEU A 436 24.08 21.42 26.71
CA LEU A 436 24.06 21.82 28.10
C LEU A 436 23.79 20.61 28.99
N THR A 437 24.75 20.29 29.85
CA THR A 437 24.59 19.31 30.93
C THR A 437 24.40 20.05 32.26
N ILE A 438 23.31 19.75 32.94
CA ILE A 438 23.02 20.19 34.30
C ILE A 438 23.37 19.02 35.22
N ARG A 439 24.38 19.21 36.07
CA ARG A 439 24.87 18.16 36.96
C ARG A 439 23.81 17.71 37.96
N ALA A 440 23.86 16.44 38.32
CA ALA A 440 23.11 15.83 39.40
C ALA A 440 23.11 16.69 40.67
N ASN A 441 22.00 16.66 41.41
CA ASN A 441 21.76 17.42 42.64
C ASN A 441 21.71 18.96 42.46
N SER A 442 21.67 19.47 41.23
CA SER A 442 21.63 20.93 40.98
C SER A 442 20.24 21.55 41.10
N LEU A 443 19.20 20.79 40.73
CA LEU A 443 17.77 21.15 40.78
C LEU A 443 17.11 20.60 42.06
N GLN A 444 15.91 21.05 42.41
CA GLN A 444 15.16 20.51 43.54
C GLN A 444 14.38 19.28 43.12
N SER A 445 14.37 18.25 43.98
CA SER A 445 13.55 17.07 43.79
C SER A 445 12.06 17.36 43.99
N ASN A 446 11.23 16.50 43.40
CA ASN A 446 9.76 16.57 43.34
C ASN A 446 9.24 17.92 42.83
N ARG A 447 9.89 18.42 41.77
CA ARG A 447 9.58 19.72 41.18
C ARG A 447 9.69 19.67 39.66
N THR A 448 8.77 20.37 38.99
CA THR A 448 8.76 20.51 37.53
C THR A 448 9.37 21.84 37.13
N TYR A 449 10.28 21.79 36.17
CA TYR A 449 10.95 22.92 35.58
C TYR A 449 10.55 23.03 34.11
N GLN A 450 10.59 24.25 33.58
CA GLN A 450 10.48 24.48 32.14
C GLN A 450 11.79 25.08 31.66
N PHE A 451 12.32 24.46 30.62
CA PHE A 451 13.51 24.90 29.92
C PHE A 451 13.11 25.44 28.56
N MET A 452 13.85 26.46 28.13
CA MET A 452 13.71 27.08 26.83
C MET A 452 15.10 27.27 26.25
N VAL A 453 15.26 27.01 24.95
CA VAL A 453 16.45 27.39 24.20
C VAL A 453 16.04 28.37 23.11
N THR A 454 16.78 29.48 22.98
CA THR A 454 16.70 30.34 21.81
C THR A 454 17.94 30.14 20.98
N MET A 455 17.74 29.84 19.71
CA MET A 455 18.78 29.60 18.72
C MET A 455 18.78 30.77 17.74
N THR A 456 19.93 31.40 17.54
CA THR A 456 20.10 32.50 16.58
C THR A 456 21.19 32.13 15.59
N ASN A 457 20.90 32.21 14.29
CA ASN A 457 21.88 31.88 13.27
C ASN A 457 23.05 32.87 13.33
N GLN A 458 24.28 32.36 13.30
CA GLN A 458 25.49 33.17 13.47
C GLN A 458 25.77 34.09 12.27
N GLN A 459 25.33 33.71 11.07
CA GLN A 459 25.49 34.50 9.85
C GLN A 459 24.33 35.48 9.63
N ASN A 460 23.10 35.10 10.03
CA ASN A 460 21.92 35.94 9.90
C ASN A 460 21.08 35.95 11.19
N ALA A 461 21.30 36.97 12.02
CA ALA A 461 20.62 37.12 13.31
C ALA A 461 19.08 37.29 13.23
N SER A 462 18.53 37.51 12.03
CA SER A 462 17.08 37.59 11.82
C SER A 462 16.41 36.20 11.85
N ILE A 463 17.18 35.13 11.65
CA ILE A 463 16.69 33.76 11.71
C ILE A 463 16.87 33.26 13.14
N GLN A 464 15.75 33.04 13.82
CA GLN A 464 15.70 32.59 15.19
C GLN A 464 14.70 31.45 15.35
N ALA A 465 15.01 30.55 16.27
CA ALA A 465 14.15 29.43 16.62
C ALA A 465 14.11 29.26 18.13
N THR A 466 12.96 28.86 18.66
CA THR A 466 12.79 28.67 20.10
C THR A 466 12.21 27.30 20.37
N GLY A 467 12.86 26.55 21.25
CA GLY A 467 12.43 25.23 21.70
C GLY A 467 12.09 25.23 23.18
N TYR A 468 11.18 24.34 23.59
CA TYR A 468 10.74 24.19 24.98
C TYR A 468 10.75 22.73 25.41
N VAL A 469 10.99 22.47 26.69
CA VAL A 469 10.79 21.14 27.31
C VAL A 469 10.45 21.29 28.78
N LEU A 470 9.51 20.47 29.26
CA LEU A 470 9.21 20.32 30.68
C LEU A 470 10.05 19.19 31.27
N VAL A 471 10.69 19.43 32.42
CA VAL A 471 11.49 18.42 33.11
C VAL A 471 10.97 18.23 34.53
N LYS A 472 10.51 17.02 34.84
CA LYS A 472 10.14 16.62 36.19
C LYS A 472 11.34 15.97 36.87
N VAL A 473 11.73 16.50 38.02
CA VAL A 473 12.83 15.94 38.83
C VAL A 473 12.24 15.13 39.98
N GLU A 474 12.62 13.87 40.12
CA GLU A 474 12.14 12.94 41.15
C GLU A 474 13.28 12.41 42.03
N ASP A 475 12.96 11.88 43.23
CA ASP A 475 13.98 11.39 44.16
C ASP A 475 14.65 10.08 43.71
N THR A 476 13.95 9.28 42.91
CA THR A 476 14.36 7.97 42.39
C THR A 476 15.27 8.09 41.17
N SER A 477 15.99 7.02 40.81
CA SER A 477 16.60 6.94 39.47
C SER A 477 15.49 6.83 38.44
N SER A 478 15.45 7.73 37.47
CA SER A 478 14.47 7.67 36.37
C SER A 478 15.20 7.49 35.05
N GLN A 479 14.65 6.71 34.15
CA GLN A 479 15.15 6.59 32.79
C GLN A 479 14.53 7.70 31.95
N MET A 480 15.32 8.26 31.04
CA MET A 480 14.80 9.21 30.07
C MET A 480 14.03 8.43 29.01
N ILE A 481 12.79 8.82 28.74
CA ILE A 481 11.97 8.21 27.70
C ILE A 481 11.73 9.26 26.63
N ALA A 482 11.98 8.89 25.36
CA ALA A 482 11.64 9.70 24.21
C ALA A 482 10.32 9.22 23.61
N ILE A 483 9.51 10.16 23.14
CA ILE A 483 8.25 9.90 22.43
C ILE A 483 8.31 10.58 21.07
N GLY A 484 7.91 9.87 20.01
CA GLY A 484 7.79 10.41 18.66
C GLY A 484 6.50 9.96 17.99
N CYS A 485 6.18 10.61 16.87
CA CYS A 485 5.05 10.23 16.02
C CYS A 485 5.51 9.28 14.92
N VAL A 486 4.72 8.23 14.67
CA VAL A 486 5.03 7.22 13.65
C VAL A 486 5.08 7.85 12.26
N ILE A 487 4.16 8.79 12.00
CA ILE A 487 4.10 9.58 10.78
C ILE A 487 4.52 11.01 11.14
N SER A 488 5.70 11.42 10.67
CA SER A 488 6.31 12.70 11.06
C SER A 488 5.47 13.93 10.68
N THR A 489 4.73 13.86 9.57
CA THR A 489 3.85 14.94 9.10
C THR A 489 2.62 15.14 10.00
N MET A 490 2.26 14.16 10.83
CA MET A 490 1.11 14.25 11.74
C MET A 490 1.40 15.06 13.01
N CYS A 491 2.66 15.41 13.26
CA CYS A 491 3.09 16.09 14.48
C CYS A 491 4.01 17.25 14.16
N VAL A 492 3.45 18.46 14.20
CA VAL A 492 4.21 19.69 13.90
C VAL A 492 4.51 20.42 15.20
N SER A 493 5.77 20.80 15.42
CA SER A 493 6.15 21.53 16.64
C SER A 493 5.46 22.89 16.72
N ASN A 494 4.87 23.20 17.87
CA ASN A 494 4.22 24.46 18.18
C ASN A 494 4.51 24.88 19.63
N MET A 495 5.63 25.59 19.82
CA MET A 495 6.09 26.04 21.13
C MET A 495 6.27 24.88 22.13
N GLU A 496 5.41 24.78 23.15
CA GLU A 496 5.43 23.71 24.16
C GLU A 496 4.51 22.51 23.83
N PHE A 497 3.81 22.58 22.69
CA PHE A 497 2.89 21.56 22.19
C PHE A 497 3.31 21.08 20.81
N GLN A 498 2.64 20.02 20.34
CA GLN A 498 2.60 19.63 18.94
C GLN A 498 1.20 19.89 18.39
N LEU A 499 1.11 20.40 17.17
CA LEU A 499 -0.14 20.48 16.42
C LEU A 499 -0.48 19.10 15.87
N VAL A 500 -1.76 18.74 15.97
CA VAL A 500 -2.27 17.49 15.42
C VAL A 500 -3.63 17.70 14.76
N ASN A 501 -3.85 16.94 13.71
CA ASN A 501 -5.07 16.96 12.95
C ASN A 501 -6.17 16.12 13.64
N PRO A 502 -7.35 16.71 13.96
CA PRO A 502 -8.43 16.00 14.62
C PRO A 502 -9.15 14.97 13.72
N THR A 503 -8.99 15.02 12.39
CA THR A 503 -9.63 14.07 11.46
C THR A 503 -8.81 12.79 11.24
N THR A 504 -7.59 12.75 11.76
CA THR A 504 -6.66 11.62 11.60
C THR A 504 -6.34 10.94 12.92
N GLN A 505 -6.09 9.64 12.89
CA GLN A 505 -5.57 8.94 14.07
C GLN A 505 -4.15 9.40 14.45
N VAL A 506 -3.85 9.38 15.75
CA VAL A 506 -2.53 9.70 16.30
C VAL A 506 -1.80 8.42 16.67
N ALA A 507 -0.74 8.11 15.94
CA ALA A 507 0.13 6.97 16.19
C ALA A 507 1.48 7.44 16.74
N LEU A 508 1.82 6.98 17.94
CA LEU A 508 3.03 7.32 18.69
C LEU A 508 3.87 6.07 18.94
N PHE A 509 5.17 6.28 19.11
CA PHE A 509 6.08 5.29 19.67
C PHE A 509 6.91 5.90 20.77
N SER A 510 7.37 5.06 21.69
CA SER A 510 8.23 5.44 22.79
C SER A 510 9.40 4.47 22.92
N PHE A 511 10.54 4.98 23.40
CA PHE A 511 11.67 4.15 23.79
C PHE A 511 12.50 4.85 24.86
N CYS A 512 13.28 4.07 25.58
CA CYS A 512 14.20 4.55 26.59
C CYS A 512 15.53 5.01 26.00
N VAL A 513 15.98 6.19 26.41
CA VAL A 513 17.27 6.80 26.05
C VAL A 513 18.28 6.44 27.16
N ASP A 514 19.22 5.57 26.80
CA ASP A 514 20.31 5.04 27.63
C ASP A 514 19.94 4.12 28.83
N ASN A 515 20.47 2.90 28.77
CA ASN A 515 20.58 1.96 29.90
C ASN A 515 19.28 1.31 30.43
N CYS A 516 18.41 0.89 29.51
CA CYS A 516 17.26 0.06 29.82
C CYS A 516 17.62 -1.45 29.77
N GLN A 517 17.99 -1.99 30.93
CA GLN A 517 18.57 -3.34 31.07
C GLN A 517 17.55 -4.43 31.49
N ASN A 518 16.27 -4.10 31.70
CA ASN A 518 15.28 -5.00 32.33
C ASN A 518 13.98 -5.12 31.53
N THR A 519 13.14 -6.10 31.87
CA THR A 519 11.75 -6.19 31.39
C THR A 519 10.91 -5.04 31.94
N GLU A 520 10.40 -4.20 31.06
CA GLU A 520 9.70 -2.96 31.39
C GLU A 520 8.19 -3.17 31.24
N ILE A 521 7.43 -2.76 32.25
CA ILE A 521 5.97 -2.68 32.12
C ILE A 521 5.67 -1.29 31.58
N ILE A 522 5.15 -1.21 30.36
CA ILE A 522 4.77 0.04 29.70
C ILE A 522 3.28 0.28 29.92
N THR A 523 2.87 1.51 30.18
CA THR A 523 1.45 1.89 30.26
C THR A 523 1.23 3.29 29.73
N TRP A 524 0.28 3.44 28.81
CA TRP A 524 -0.15 4.72 28.27
C TRP A 524 -1.40 5.26 28.95
N ASN A 525 -1.35 6.55 29.29
CA ASN A 525 -2.44 7.35 29.84
C ASN A 525 -2.67 8.59 28.99
N VAL A 526 -3.94 8.92 28.77
CA VAL A 526 -4.35 10.11 28.01
C VAL A 526 -5.05 11.07 28.96
N TYR A 527 -4.71 12.35 28.83
CA TYR A 527 -5.25 13.43 29.65
C TYR A 527 -5.86 14.51 28.77
N GLN A 528 -6.97 15.06 29.22
CA GLN A 528 -7.57 16.27 28.66
C GLN A 528 -6.99 17.50 29.39
N GLY A 529 -6.67 18.55 28.64
CA GLY A 529 -6.08 19.79 29.13
C GLY A 529 -7.10 20.93 29.18
N SER A 530 -7.01 21.76 30.21
CA SER A 530 -7.68 23.06 30.26
C SER A 530 -6.72 24.14 30.76
N VAL A 531 -6.70 25.29 30.09
CA VAL A 531 -5.81 26.40 30.48
C VAL A 531 -6.43 27.14 31.66
N ASN A 532 -5.71 27.21 32.78
CA ASN A 532 -6.12 28.06 33.90
C ASN A 532 -5.76 29.52 33.60
N ILE A 533 -6.77 30.33 33.29
CA ILE A 533 -6.64 31.75 32.89
C ILE A 533 -5.83 32.59 33.89
N SER A 534 -5.81 32.21 35.17
CA SER A 534 -5.12 32.97 36.22
C SER A 534 -3.62 32.66 36.36
N SER A 535 -3.18 31.48 35.94
CA SER A 535 -1.77 31.02 36.08
C SER A 535 -1.11 30.68 34.75
N ASN A 536 -1.89 30.63 33.65
CA ASN A 536 -1.49 30.17 32.33
C ASN A 536 -0.82 28.78 32.36
N VAL A 537 -1.22 27.96 33.33
CA VAL A 537 -0.81 26.56 33.47
C VAL A 537 -1.90 25.68 32.90
N THR A 538 -1.53 24.74 32.05
CA THR A 538 -2.44 23.70 31.60
C THR A 538 -2.69 22.71 32.73
N GLN A 539 -3.94 22.64 33.18
CA GLN A 539 -4.40 21.62 34.11
C GLN A 539 -4.76 20.36 33.31
N TRP A 540 -4.17 19.24 33.69
CA TRP A 540 -4.39 17.95 33.06
C TRP A 540 -5.30 17.08 33.92
N VAL A 541 -6.36 16.56 33.31
CA VAL A 541 -7.30 15.64 33.95
C VAL A 541 -7.25 14.31 33.20
N LEU A 542 -7.10 13.20 33.91
CA LEU A 542 -7.04 11.87 33.30
C LEU A 542 -8.35 11.59 32.54
N PHE A 543 -8.23 11.11 31.31
CA PHE A 543 -9.36 10.63 30.53
C PHE A 543 -9.80 9.27 31.07
N ASN A 544 -10.75 9.27 31.99
CA ASN A 544 -11.14 8.10 32.79
C ASN A 544 -11.84 6.96 32.00
N GLN A 545 -12.20 7.19 30.72
CA GLN A 545 -12.89 6.21 29.89
C GLN A 545 -11.96 5.30 29.06
N MET A 546 -10.63 5.42 29.21
CA MET A 546 -9.70 4.63 28.39
C MET A 546 -9.97 3.13 28.42
N SER A 547 -10.25 2.54 29.59
CA SER A 547 -10.53 1.11 29.70
C SER A 547 -11.86 0.69 29.04
N ALA A 548 -12.82 1.60 28.92
CA ALA A 548 -14.09 1.32 28.23
C ALA A 548 -13.94 1.33 26.69
N TYR A 549 -12.90 2.01 26.20
CA TYR A 549 -12.58 2.15 24.76
C TYR A 549 -11.26 1.47 24.38
N GLU A 550 -10.80 0.51 25.17
CA GLU A 550 -9.64 -0.34 24.86
C GLU A 550 -9.91 -1.14 23.58
N ASN A 551 -8.96 -1.13 22.64
CA ASN A 551 -9.11 -1.72 21.30
C ASN A 551 -10.32 -1.17 20.49
N ILE A 552 -10.81 0.01 20.85
CA ILE A 552 -11.85 0.75 20.11
C ILE A 552 -11.30 2.11 19.71
N TRP A 553 -10.88 2.92 20.69
CA TRP A 553 -10.21 4.21 20.45
C TRP A 553 -8.73 4.16 20.80
N PHE A 554 -8.30 3.23 21.66
CA PHE A 554 -6.94 3.15 22.16
C PHE A 554 -6.35 1.77 21.89
N PHE A 555 -5.23 1.74 21.17
CA PHE A 555 -4.54 0.51 20.77
C PHE A 555 -3.10 0.55 21.28
N GLY A 556 -2.57 -0.62 21.69
CA GLY A 556 -1.20 -0.72 22.20
C GLY A 556 -0.93 -0.02 23.54
N ARG A 557 -1.93 0.09 24.44
CA ARG A 557 -1.76 0.79 25.73
C ARG A 557 -0.67 0.24 26.64
N SER A 558 -0.27 -1.01 26.45
CA SER A 558 0.79 -1.67 27.24
C SER A 558 2.06 -1.94 26.43
N THR A 559 2.21 -1.30 25.27
CA THR A 559 3.33 -1.49 24.34
C THR A 559 4.07 -0.18 24.07
N SER A 560 5.26 -0.27 23.48
CA SER A 560 6.05 0.92 23.09
C SER A 560 5.33 1.77 22.05
N ASN A 561 4.54 1.16 21.17
CA ASN A 561 3.71 1.81 20.17
C ASN A 561 2.30 2.03 20.73
N PHE A 562 1.73 3.21 20.55
CA PHE A 562 0.39 3.57 21.01
C PHE A 562 -0.37 4.31 19.92
N THR A 563 -1.63 3.94 19.70
CA THR A 563 -2.49 4.63 18.74
C THR A 563 -3.78 5.09 19.39
N ALA A 564 -4.14 6.35 19.19
CA ALA A 564 -5.46 6.89 19.46
C ALA A 564 -6.19 7.14 18.13
N ALA A 565 -7.36 6.52 17.95
CA ALA A 565 -8.19 6.72 16.76
C ALA A 565 -8.74 8.17 16.69
N ASN A 566 -9.03 8.64 15.47
CA ASN A 566 -9.61 9.98 15.24
C ASN A 566 -10.93 10.20 16.01
N ASN A 567 -11.70 9.13 16.27
CA ASN A 567 -12.93 9.18 17.05
C ASN A 567 -12.75 9.81 18.44
N LEU A 568 -11.55 9.73 19.04
CA LEU A 568 -11.27 10.40 20.31
C LEU A 568 -11.51 11.91 20.19
N PHE A 569 -10.99 12.53 19.12
CA PHE A 569 -11.06 13.97 18.91
C PHE A 569 -12.43 14.39 18.38
N LEU A 570 -12.97 13.64 17.40
CA LEU A 570 -14.27 13.94 16.79
C LEU A 570 -15.44 13.88 17.80
N ASN A 571 -15.37 12.97 18.79
CA ASN A 571 -16.38 12.88 19.84
C ASN A 571 -16.13 13.84 21.02
N ASN A 572 -15.00 14.54 21.05
CA ASN A 572 -14.66 15.50 22.11
C ASN A 572 -14.18 16.86 21.55
N PRO A 573 -14.94 17.50 20.65
CA PRO A 573 -14.50 18.71 19.95
C PRO A 573 -14.29 19.91 20.88
N GLN A 574 -14.86 19.89 22.09
CA GLN A 574 -14.65 20.93 23.11
C GLN A 574 -13.25 20.93 23.73
N ILE A 575 -12.46 19.87 23.55
CA ILE A 575 -11.14 19.70 24.18
C ILE A 575 -10.06 20.06 23.16
N SER A 576 -9.40 21.20 23.36
CA SER A 576 -8.34 21.68 22.47
C SER A 576 -6.94 21.19 22.84
N LEU A 577 -6.73 20.73 24.08
CA LEU A 577 -5.42 20.31 24.59
C LEU A 577 -5.47 18.86 25.05
N TRP A 578 -4.51 18.06 24.58
CA TRP A 578 -4.37 16.67 24.95
C TRP A 578 -2.96 16.36 25.42
N ARG A 579 -2.82 15.40 26.33
CA ARG A 579 -1.52 14.88 26.75
C ARG A 579 -1.53 13.37 26.67
N PHE A 580 -0.50 12.84 26.04
CA PHE A 580 -0.25 11.43 25.86
C PHE A 580 0.97 11.10 26.69
N GLU A 581 0.76 10.45 27.83
CA GLU A 581 1.79 10.12 28.81
C GLU A 581 2.08 8.63 28.78
N VAL A 582 3.36 8.28 28.73
CA VAL A 582 3.83 6.90 28.85
C VAL A 582 4.56 6.73 30.17
N ASN A 583 4.30 5.60 30.81
CA ASN A 583 4.93 5.18 32.06
C ASN A 583 5.69 3.88 31.83
N TYR A 584 7.01 3.90 32.08
CA TYR A 584 7.86 2.72 32.07
C TYR A 584 8.15 2.34 33.52
N THR A 585 7.77 1.13 33.92
CA THR A 585 8.02 0.61 35.27
C THR A 585 9.07 -0.50 35.24
N VAL A 586 10.18 -0.29 35.94
CA VAL A 586 11.30 -1.23 36.08
C VAL A 586 11.56 -1.47 37.57
N ALA A 587 11.43 -2.72 38.03
CA ALA A 587 11.74 -3.12 39.41
C ALA A 587 11.10 -2.21 40.51
N SER A 588 9.87 -1.76 40.29
CA SER A 588 9.09 -0.84 41.15
C SER A 588 9.49 0.65 41.10
N GLU A 589 10.41 1.05 40.23
CA GLU A 589 10.65 2.46 39.88
C GLU A 589 9.90 2.80 38.58
N ALA A 590 9.21 3.94 38.56
CA ALA A 590 8.40 4.40 37.43
C ALA A 590 9.06 5.64 36.79
N SER A 591 9.14 5.67 35.48
CA SER A 591 9.64 6.80 34.69
C SER A 591 8.55 7.28 33.75
N LEU A 592 8.27 8.58 33.75
CA LEU A 592 7.19 9.19 33.00
C LEU A 592 7.74 10.08 31.89
N SER A 593 7.10 10.05 30.74
CA SER A 593 7.28 11.05 29.69
C SER A 593 5.96 11.34 29.02
N SER A 594 5.80 12.55 28.48
CA SER A 594 4.57 12.89 27.77
C SER A 594 4.79 13.78 26.56
N LEU A 595 3.92 13.60 25.58
CA LEU A 595 3.77 14.46 24.42
C LEU A 595 2.46 15.25 24.57
N ASN A 596 2.52 16.57 24.51
CA ASN A 596 1.36 17.43 24.64
C ASN A 596 0.94 17.92 23.25
N PHE A 597 -0.34 17.81 22.94
CA PHE A 597 -0.93 18.23 21.67
C PHE A 597 -1.89 19.39 21.84
N VAL A 598 -1.93 20.23 20.82
CA VAL A 598 -2.99 21.20 20.57
C VAL A 598 -3.69 20.81 19.27
N ILE A 599 -5.02 20.75 19.31
CA ILE A 599 -5.83 20.39 18.15
C ILE A 599 -5.79 21.51 17.11
N ASN A 600 -5.29 21.20 15.91
CA ASN A 600 -5.38 22.13 14.80
C ASN A 600 -6.85 22.37 14.45
N GLN A 601 -7.18 23.63 14.15
CA GLN A 601 -8.56 23.99 13.82
C GLN A 601 -8.77 23.76 12.34
N PRO A 602 -9.81 23.01 11.92
CA PRO A 602 -10.05 22.80 10.51
C PRO A 602 -10.55 24.09 9.84
N PRO A 603 -10.50 24.20 8.49
CA PRO A 603 -10.96 25.37 7.75
C PRO A 603 -12.38 25.80 8.12
N LYS A 604 -12.64 27.11 8.25
CA LYS A 604 -13.94 27.65 8.73
C LYS A 604 -14.48 28.79 7.88
N ASN A 605 -15.73 29.18 8.19
CA ASN A 605 -16.44 30.38 7.69
C ASN A 605 -16.77 30.41 6.18
N GLY A 606 -16.35 29.42 5.40
CA GLY A 606 -16.73 29.29 4.00
C GLY A 606 -18.08 28.60 3.81
N SER A 607 -18.54 28.62 2.56
CA SER A 607 -19.66 27.81 2.10
C SER A 607 -19.33 27.25 0.73
N CYS A 608 -19.93 26.11 0.37
CA CYS A 608 -19.81 25.55 -0.98
C CYS A 608 -21.17 25.49 -1.67
N SER A 609 -21.14 25.60 -2.99
CA SER A 609 -22.32 25.52 -3.85
C SER A 609 -22.00 24.83 -5.18
N VAL A 610 -23.02 24.23 -5.80
CA VAL A 610 -22.94 23.58 -7.11
C VAL A 610 -23.97 24.20 -8.05
N SER A 611 -23.60 24.37 -9.33
CA SER A 611 -24.50 24.89 -10.36
C SER A 611 -24.09 24.39 -11.75
N PRO A 612 -25.03 24.01 -12.65
CA PRO A 612 -26.48 23.94 -12.42
C PRO A 612 -26.87 22.79 -11.46
N HIS A 613 -28.12 22.74 -11.00
CA HIS A 613 -28.60 21.63 -10.14
C HIS A 613 -29.11 20.43 -10.95
N ASN A 614 -29.37 20.62 -12.24
CA ASN A 614 -29.86 19.60 -13.15
C ASN A 614 -28.95 19.57 -14.37
N GLY A 615 -28.60 18.39 -14.84
CA GLY A 615 -27.78 18.21 -16.03
C GLY A 615 -27.65 16.75 -16.44
N THR A 616 -26.70 16.52 -17.33
CA THR A 616 -26.30 15.20 -17.81
C THR A 616 -24.85 14.90 -17.41
N THR A 617 -24.39 13.67 -17.63
CA THR A 617 -22.98 13.28 -17.45
C THR A 617 -21.99 14.06 -18.34
N SER A 618 -22.48 14.80 -19.35
CA SER A 618 -21.70 15.70 -20.20
C SER A 618 -21.84 17.18 -19.83
N THR A 619 -22.67 17.51 -18.84
CA THR A 619 -22.85 18.89 -18.35
C THR A 619 -21.66 19.31 -17.50
N SER A 620 -21.11 20.50 -17.77
CA SER A 620 -20.08 21.12 -16.92
C SER A 620 -20.75 21.74 -15.70
N PHE A 621 -20.47 21.18 -14.53
CA PHE A 621 -20.93 21.69 -13.24
C PHE A 621 -19.84 22.54 -12.59
N SER A 622 -20.22 23.72 -12.11
CA SER A 622 -19.35 24.62 -11.36
C SER A 622 -19.50 24.34 -9.87
N ILE A 623 -18.40 23.93 -9.22
CA ILE A 623 -18.29 23.88 -7.77
C ILE A 623 -17.59 25.15 -7.31
N SER A 624 -18.18 25.85 -6.35
CA SER A 624 -17.64 27.11 -5.83
C SER A 624 -17.73 27.14 -4.32
N CYS A 625 -16.56 27.24 -3.69
CA CYS A 625 -16.34 27.24 -2.25
C CYS A 625 -15.71 28.57 -1.77
N PRO A 626 -16.40 29.73 -1.83
CA PRO A 626 -15.82 31.00 -1.44
C PRO A 626 -15.62 31.13 0.09
N ASN A 627 -14.69 32.01 0.47
CA ASN A 627 -14.49 32.51 1.85
C ASN A 627 -14.06 31.47 2.90
N TRP A 628 -13.62 30.28 2.49
CA TRP A 628 -12.92 29.39 3.40
C TRP A 628 -11.60 30.03 3.84
N PHE A 629 -11.35 30.02 5.14
CA PHE A 629 -10.14 30.55 5.74
C PHE A 629 -9.59 29.57 6.75
N ASP A 630 -8.27 29.44 6.73
CA ASP A 630 -7.46 28.75 7.71
C ASP A 630 -6.16 29.53 7.93
N GLU A 631 -5.64 29.56 9.15
CA GLU A 631 -4.37 30.26 9.46
C GLU A 631 -3.18 29.59 8.77
N ASP A 632 -3.25 28.27 8.57
CA ASP A 632 -2.22 27.48 7.91
C ASP A 632 -2.38 27.45 6.37
N GLY A 633 -3.48 28.02 5.87
CA GLY A 633 -3.84 28.03 4.46
C GLY A 633 -4.49 26.74 3.98
N ILE A 634 -5.21 26.83 2.86
CA ILE A 634 -5.96 25.71 2.27
C ILE A 634 -5.09 25.08 1.18
N ILE A 635 -4.95 23.75 1.23
CA ILE A 635 -4.17 22.98 0.26
C ILE A 635 -5.04 22.51 -0.92
N ASP A 636 -6.22 21.95 -0.65
CA ASP A 636 -7.11 21.45 -1.69
C ASP A 636 -8.60 21.40 -1.30
N TYR A 637 -9.41 21.24 -2.35
CA TYR A 637 -10.85 21.00 -2.33
C TYR A 637 -11.11 19.69 -3.08
N SER A 638 -11.54 18.66 -2.37
CA SER A 638 -11.84 17.34 -2.93
C SER A 638 -13.34 17.08 -2.93
N VAL A 639 -13.88 16.57 -4.03
CA VAL A 639 -15.32 16.35 -4.25
C VAL A 639 -15.60 14.86 -4.27
N TYR A 640 -16.54 14.45 -3.42
CA TYR A 640 -17.03 13.09 -3.33
C TYR A 640 -18.52 13.05 -3.68
N GLY A 641 -18.99 11.91 -4.16
CA GLY A 641 -20.40 11.68 -4.41
C GLY A 641 -20.83 10.24 -4.20
N TRP A 642 -22.12 10.08 -3.90
CA TRP A 642 -22.79 8.80 -3.63
C TRP A 642 -24.28 8.88 -4.04
N THR A 643 -24.93 7.73 -4.08
CA THR A 643 -26.36 7.60 -4.45
C THR A 643 -27.13 6.89 -3.33
N ASP A 644 -28.46 6.88 -3.40
CA ASP A 644 -29.27 6.16 -2.40
C ASP A 644 -29.11 4.63 -2.55
N ASP A 645 -28.84 4.14 -3.77
CA ASP A 645 -28.50 2.75 -4.06
C ASP A 645 -27.11 2.31 -3.53
N SER A 646 -26.18 3.25 -3.33
CA SER A 646 -24.80 2.99 -2.92
C SER A 646 -24.31 4.07 -1.96
N THR A 647 -24.26 3.73 -0.66
CA THR A 647 -23.84 4.64 0.41
C THR A 647 -22.32 4.89 0.46
N GLU A 648 -21.54 4.20 -0.37
CA GLU A 648 -20.09 4.39 -0.43
C GLU A 648 -19.73 5.68 -1.18
N GLU A 649 -19.02 6.58 -0.51
CA GLU A 649 -18.54 7.82 -1.11
C GLU A 649 -17.40 7.56 -2.09
N THR A 650 -17.53 8.10 -3.29
CA THR A 650 -16.52 7.96 -4.34
C THR A 650 -15.95 9.32 -4.72
N MET A 651 -14.62 9.39 -4.85
CA MET A 651 -13.95 10.61 -5.27
C MET A 651 -14.26 10.90 -6.76
N ILE A 652 -14.72 12.13 -7.04
CA ILE A 652 -15.09 12.61 -8.38
C ILE A 652 -13.98 13.51 -8.95
N ALA A 653 -13.45 14.42 -8.14
CA ALA A 653 -12.39 15.33 -8.53
C ALA A 653 -11.74 16.01 -7.33
N PHE A 654 -10.62 16.68 -7.57
CA PHE A 654 -9.99 17.59 -6.60
C PHE A 654 -9.42 18.84 -7.29
N SER A 655 -9.21 19.89 -6.52
CA SER A 655 -8.72 21.19 -7.01
C SER A 655 -7.97 21.95 -5.92
N SER A 656 -6.88 22.63 -6.29
CA SER A 656 -6.16 23.54 -5.39
C SER A 656 -6.77 24.96 -5.35
N ILE A 657 -7.84 25.21 -6.12
CA ILE A 657 -8.57 26.48 -6.15
C ILE A 657 -10.02 26.27 -5.73
N SER A 658 -10.61 27.29 -5.11
CA SER A 658 -11.94 27.25 -4.53
C SER A 658 -13.10 27.16 -5.54
N THR A 659 -12.85 27.46 -6.81
CA THR A 659 -13.88 27.44 -7.86
C THR A 659 -13.36 26.72 -9.09
N PHE A 660 -14.01 25.63 -9.47
CA PHE A 660 -13.57 24.75 -10.57
C PHE A 660 -14.75 24.04 -11.22
N GLN A 661 -14.53 23.52 -12.44
CA GLN A 661 -15.53 22.79 -13.21
C GLN A 661 -15.33 21.29 -13.07
N VAL A 662 -16.42 20.54 -12.99
CA VAL A 662 -16.44 19.07 -12.91
C VAL A 662 -17.52 18.49 -13.82
N LEU A 663 -17.27 17.30 -14.35
CA LEU A 663 -18.29 16.44 -14.93
C LEU A 663 -18.72 15.44 -13.84
N LEU A 664 -20.04 15.35 -13.61
CA LEU A 664 -20.58 14.52 -12.55
C LEU A 664 -20.99 13.13 -13.06
N PRO A 665 -20.87 12.08 -12.22
CA PRO A 665 -21.37 10.74 -12.53
C PRO A 665 -22.89 10.69 -12.63
N ILE A 666 -23.42 9.58 -13.14
CA ILE A 666 -24.86 9.35 -13.21
C ILE A 666 -25.44 9.30 -11.79
N GLY A 667 -26.60 9.91 -11.57
CA GLY A 667 -27.33 9.79 -10.31
C GLY A 667 -28.05 8.45 -10.18
N ASP A 668 -28.76 8.31 -9.06
CA ASP A 668 -29.57 7.15 -8.67
C ASP A 668 -30.48 6.60 -9.79
N ASP A 669 -30.68 5.27 -9.84
CA ASP A 669 -31.40 4.64 -10.94
C ASP A 669 -32.88 5.04 -11.03
N GLN A 670 -33.50 5.39 -9.89
CA GLN A 670 -34.92 5.76 -9.81
C GLN A 670 -35.11 7.27 -9.85
N THR A 671 -34.31 8.00 -9.07
CA THR A 671 -34.51 9.44 -8.86
C THR A 671 -33.55 10.31 -9.67
N SER A 672 -32.49 9.72 -10.22
CA SER A 672 -31.35 10.41 -10.84
C SER A 672 -30.65 11.40 -9.90
N THR A 673 -30.88 11.25 -8.58
CA THR A 673 -30.28 12.09 -7.56
C THR A 673 -28.85 11.65 -7.29
N LEU A 674 -27.93 12.60 -7.27
CA LEU A 674 -26.55 12.43 -6.84
C LEU A 674 -26.32 13.34 -5.64
N HIS A 675 -25.91 12.75 -4.53
CA HIS A 675 -25.48 13.49 -3.35
C HIS A 675 -24.00 13.81 -3.47
N LEU A 676 -23.62 14.99 -2.97
CA LEU A 676 -22.27 15.53 -3.14
C LEU A 676 -21.77 16.12 -1.84
N THR A 677 -20.49 15.88 -1.57
CA THR A 677 -19.77 16.45 -0.44
C THR A 677 -18.44 17.01 -0.91
N VAL A 678 -18.05 18.15 -0.35
CA VAL A 678 -16.74 18.75 -0.56
C VAL A 678 -15.93 18.65 0.72
N HIS A 679 -14.73 18.09 0.62
CA HIS A 679 -13.71 18.10 1.66
C HIS A 679 -12.78 19.29 1.41
N ILE A 680 -12.73 20.23 2.35
CA ILE A 680 -11.82 21.37 2.34
C ILE A 680 -10.67 21.05 3.28
N ARG A 681 -9.46 20.95 2.75
CA ARG A 681 -8.28 20.52 3.49
C ARG A 681 -7.29 21.67 3.71
N ASP A 682 -6.73 21.78 4.91
CA ASP A 682 -5.64 22.72 5.21
C ASP A 682 -4.23 22.12 5.01
N SER A 683 -3.19 22.94 5.16
CA SER A 683 -1.79 22.52 5.04
C SER A 683 -1.31 21.53 6.10
N LEU A 684 -2.09 21.28 7.16
CA LEU A 684 -1.84 20.29 8.22
C LEU A 684 -2.82 19.10 8.14
N ASP A 685 -3.39 18.88 6.94
CA ASP A 685 -4.31 17.80 6.57
C ASP A 685 -5.70 17.85 7.23
N CYS A 686 -6.07 18.88 8.00
CA CYS A 686 -7.38 18.91 8.66
C CYS A 686 -8.48 19.17 7.65
N VAL A 687 -9.54 18.36 7.73
CA VAL A 687 -10.64 18.40 6.75
C VAL A 687 -11.90 18.96 7.38
N THR A 688 -12.50 19.95 6.70
CA THR A 688 -13.90 20.30 6.90
C THR A 688 -14.74 19.67 5.80
N GLU A 689 -15.73 18.89 6.21
CA GLU A 689 -16.73 18.30 5.33
C GLU A 689 -17.90 19.27 5.13
N TYR A 690 -18.27 19.53 3.87
CA TYR A 690 -19.41 20.37 3.53
C TYR A 690 -20.32 19.67 2.53
N ASN A 691 -21.53 19.33 2.98
CA ASN A 691 -22.56 18.72 2.15
C ASN A 691 -23.16 19.77 1.20
N LEU A 692 -23.08 19.49 -0.10
CA LEU A 692 -23.70 20.31 -1.14
C LEU A 692 -25.20 19.98 -1.27
N SER A 693 -25.91 20.84 -2.00
CA SER A 693 -27.25 20.49 -2.48
C SER A 693 -27.17 19.33 -3.46
N SER A 694 -28.01 18.31 -3.28
CA SER A 694 -28.11 17.18 -4.21
C SER A 694 -28.48 17.69 -5.60
N VAL A 695 -27.94 17.04 -6.62
CA VAL A 695 -28.14 17.39 -8.03
C VAL A 695 -28.79 16.25 -8.78
N THR A 696 -29.48 16.55 -9.87
CA THR A 696 -30.01 15.53 -10.77
C THR A 696 -29.11 15.39 -12.00
N VAL A 697 -28.55 14.20 -12.20
CA VAL A 697 -27.62 13.93 -13.29
C VAL A 697 -28.09 12.72 -14.11
N LEU A 698 -28.54 13.00 -15.33
CA LEU A 698 -28.98 11.99 -16.29
C LEU A 698 -27.80 11.49 -17.15
N SER A 699 -27.90 10.24 -17.63
CA SER A 699 -26.93 9.72 -18.60
C SER A 699 -27.07 10.42 -19.96
N ASP A 700 -25.98 10.96 -20.50
CA ASP A 700 -25.92 11.39 -21.91
C ASP A 700 -25.76 10.19 -22.84
N LEU A 701 -26.84 9.43 -23.01
CA LEU A 701 -26.88 8.24 -23.86
C LEU A 701 -26.50 8.55 -25.31
N THR A 702 -26.82 9.74 -25.81
CA THR A 702 -26.43 10.19 -27.15
C THR A 702 -24.92 10.30 -27.28
N GLY A 703 -24.26 11.03 -26.37
CA GLY A 703 -22.81 11.18 -26.36
C GLY A 703 -22.07 9.86 -26.14
N ILE A 704 -22.62 8.97 -25.30
CA ILE A 704 -22.07 7.63 -25.07
C ILE A 704 -22.21 6.74 -26.31
N ASN A 705 -23.36 6.75 -26.98
CA ASN A 705 -23.55 5.99 -28.21
C ASN A 705 -22.66 6.51 -29.35
N ASP A 706 -22.50 7.83 -29.47
CA ASP A 706 -21.58 8.44 -30.44
C ASP A 706 -20.12 8.05 -30.16
N LEU A 707 -19.72 7.99 -28.88
CA LEU A 707 -18.42 7.48 -28.45
C LEU A 707 -18.22 6.01 -28.85
N VAL A 708 -19.18 5.14 -28.52
CA VAL A 708 -19.13 3.70 -28.86
C VAL A 708 -19.04 3.52 -30.38
N ASN A 709 -19.88 4.21 -31.14
CA ASN A 709 -19.89 4.14 -32.60
C ASN A 709 -18.56 4.63 -33.20
N SER A 710 -18.00 5.73 -32.66
CA SER A 710 -16.71 6.28 -33.12
C SER A 710 -15.54 5.31 -32.88
N ILE A 711 -15.55 4.58 -31.76
CA ILE A 711 -14.53 3.58 -31.44
C ILE A 711 -14.68 2.33 -32.31
N GLN A 712 -15.92 1.95 -32.65
CA GLN A 712 -16.20 0.72 -33.40
C GLN A 712 -16.11 0.89 -34.93
N SER A 713 -16.26 2.12 -35.46
CA SER A 713 -16.07 2.41 -36.88
C SER A 713 -14.58 2.39 -37.24
N SER A 714 -14.08 1.23 -37.64
CA SER A 714 -12.67 0.94 -37.97
C SER A 714 -12.16 1.56 -39.28
N SER A 715 -12.80 2.59 -39.84
CA SER A 715 -12.55 2.97 -41.25
C SER A 715 -12.47 4.45 -41.64
N ASP A 716 -12.49 5.46 -40.76
CA ASP A 716 -12.21 6.83 -41.20
C ASP A 716 -11.57 7.71 -40.11
N ASN A 717 -10.52 8.45 -40.50
CA ASN A 717 -9.72 9.38 -39.71
C ASN A 717 -10.51 10.64 -39.25
N SER A 718 -11.71 10.48 -38.69
CA SER A 718 -12.43 11.59 -38.05
C SER A 718 -13.13 11.12 -36.78
N ALA A 719 -12.36 11.00 -35.70
CA ALA A 719 -12.88 10.74 -34.37
C ALA A 719 -13.57 12.01 -33.83
N ASN A 720 -14.85 12.20 -34.19
CA ASN A 720 -15.62 13.39 -33.81
C ASN A 720 -16.50 13.19 -32.55
N SER A 721 -16.08 12.36 -31.60
CA SER A 721 -16.74 12.30 -30.29
C SER A 721 -16.15 13.37 -29.36
N PRO A 722 -16.97 14.28 -28.78
CA PRO A 722 -16.50 15.26 -27.80
C PRO A 722 -15.84 14.61 -26.56
N LEU A 723 -16.31 13.42 -26.16
CA LEU A 723 -15.73 12.67 -25.04
C LEU A 723 -14.31 12.18 -25.34
N LEU A 724 -14.01 11.80 -26.59
CA LEU A 724 -12.64 11.42 -26.99
C LEU A 724 -11.68 12.62 -26.91
N GLN A 725 -12.14 13.81 -27.28
CA GLN A 725 -11.33 15.03 -27.18
C GLN A 725 -10.98 15.36 -25.73
N LEU A 726 -11.94 15.18 -24.81
CA LEU A 726 -11.73 15.39 -23.39
C LEU A 726 -10.80 14.32 -22.77
N LEU A 727 -10.92 13.05 -23.16
CA LEU A 727 -10.00 11.99 -22.74
C LEU A 727 -8.56 12.26 -23.20
N ALA A 728 -8.39 12.79 -24.42
CA ALA A 728 -7.09 13.17 -24.96
C ALA A 728 -6.41 14.33 -24.21
N SER A 729 -7.15 15.10 -23.39
CA SER A 729 -6.54 16.12 -22.52
C SER A 729 -5.47 15.52 -21.60
N GLY A 730 -5.68 14.28 -21.13
CA GLY A 730 -4.83 13.59 -20.15
C GLY A 730 -4.90 14.19 -18.74
N ASN A 731 -5.83 15.12 -18.47
CA ASN A 731 -6.04 15.65 -17.12
C ASN A 731 -6.65 14.55 -16.22
N PRO A 732 -6.07 14.25 -15.04
CA PRO A 732 -6.55 13.17 -14.17
C PRO A 732 -8.03 13.30 -13.79
N ASN A 733 -8.50 14.51 -13.43
CA ASN A 733 -9.90 14.75 -13.11
C ASN A 733 -10.81 14.49 -14.31
N THR A 734 -10.49 15.07 -15.48
CA THR A 734 -11.32 14.90 -16.68
C THR A 734 -11.37 13.45 -17.14
N VAL A 735 -10.22 12.78 -17.19
CA VAL A 735 -10.12 11.37 -17.59
C VAL A 735 -10.85 10.49 -16.59
N GLY A 736 -10.62 10.67 -15.29
CA GLY A 736 -11.28 9.91 -14.24
C GLY A 736 -12.81 10.06 -14.26
N GLN A 737 -13.32 11.29 -14.40
CA GLN A 737 -14.75 11.56 -14.50
C GLN A 737 -15.41 10.88 -15.69
N ILE A 738 -14.82 11.00 -16.89
CA ILE A 738 -15.39 10.39 -18.10
C ILE A 738 -15.35 8.87 -18.02
N LEU A 739 -14.21 8.30 -17.61
CA LEU A 739 -14.07 6.86 -17.47
C LEU A 739 -15.07 6.30 -16.45
N SER A 740 -15.25 6.97 -15.31
CA SER A 740 -16.23 6.58 -14.30
C SER A 740 -17.66 6.68 -14.84
N SER A 741 -18.08 7.82 -15.39
CA SER A 741 -19.45 8.04 -15.87
C SER A 741 -19.84 7.09 -17.02
N VAL A 742 -18.96 6.89 -18.00
CA VAL A 742 -19.20 5.96 -19.12
C VAL A 742 -19.24 4.52 -18.62
N SER A 743 -18.33 4.15 -17.71
CA SER A 743 -18.27 2.77 -17.20
C SER A 743 -19.46 2.43 -16.30
N GLN A 744 -19.93 3.37 -15.48
CA GLN A 744 -21.16 3.22 -14.70
C GLN A 744 -22.35 2.93 -15.60
N GLN A 745 -22.49 3.66 -16.72
CA GLN A 745 -23.54 3.37 -17.70
C GLN A 745 -23.39 1.97 -18.31
N PHE A 746 -22.17 1.55 -18.64
CA PHE A 746 -21.92 0.20 -19.15
C PHE A 746 -22.22 -0.89 -18.10
N ASN A 747 -21.90 -0.64 -16.83
CA ASN A 747 -22.21 -1.54 -15.71
C ASN A 747 -23.72 -1.70 -15.54
N LYS A 748 -24.47 -0.59 -15.60
CA LYS A 748 -25.94 -0.60 -15.58
C LYS A 748 -26.51 -1.42 -16.73
N ILE A 749 -26.09 -1.13 -17.97
CA ILE A 749 -26.52 -1.86 -19.16
C ILE A 749 -26.18 -3.35 -19.03
N ASN A 750 -25.01 -3.70 -18.50
CA ASN A 750 -24.64 -5.10 -18.29
C ASN A 750 -25.59 -5.81 -17.32
N ASN A 751 -25.94 -5.17 -16.20
CA ASN A 751 -26.86 -5.74 -15.22
C ASN A 751 -28.26 -5.94 -15.82
N GLU A 752 -28.76 -4.97 -16.59
CA GLU A 752 -30.04 -5.09 -17.31
C GLU A 752 -30.00 -6.22 -18.35
N SER A 753 -28.90 -6.34 -19.11
CA SER A 753 -28.71 -7.40 -20.11
C SER A 753 -28.63 -8.79 -19.47
N VAL A 754 -27.95 -8.93 -18.34
CA VAL A 754 -27.92 -10.18 -17.55
C VAL A 754 -29.33 -10.53 -17.08
N ASN A 755 -30.06 -9.59 -16.47
CA ASN A 755 -31.43 -9.83 -16.00
C ASN A 755 -32.38 -10.24 -17.15
N LYS A 756 -32.27 -9.59 -18.31
CA LYS A 756 -33.05 -9.93 -19.51
C LYS A 756 -32.72 -11.33 -20.05
N ALA A 757 -31.44 -11.71 -20.05
CA ALA A 757 -31.00 -13.05 -20.42
C ALA A 757 -31.56 -14.11 -19.45
N VAL A 758 -31.53 -13.83 -18.14
CA VAL A 758 -32.08 -14.71 -17.10
C VAL A 758 -33.58 -14.91 -17.25
N LEU A 759 -34.33 -13.84 -17.49
CA LEU A 759 -35.77 -13.90 -17.78
C LEU A 759 -36.08 -14.70 -19.06
N SER A 760 -35.10 -14.85 -19.95
CA SER A 760 -35.20 -15.62 -21.20
C SER A 760 -34.75 -17.08 -21.06
N GLY A 761 -34.55 -17.57 -19.82
CA GLY A 761 -34.20 -18.97 -19.53
C GLY A 761 -32.69 -19.27 -19.51
N ILE A 762 -31.82 -18.26 -19.54
CA ILE A 762 -30.37 -18.44 -19.45
C ILE A 762 -29.96 -18.44 -17.96
N PRO A 763 -29.26 -19.48 -17.44
CA PRO A 763 -28.84 -19.48 -16.05
C PRO A 763 -27.88 -18.32 -15.74
N ALA A 764 -28.19 -17.51 -14.73
CA ALA A 764 -27.35 -16.37 -14.32
C ALA A 764 -25.89 -16.79 -14.06
N ALA A 765 -25.70 -17.95 -13.42
CA ALA A 765 -24.38 -18.50 -13.11
C ALA A 765 -23.51 -18.83 -14.34
N SER A 766 -24.09 -18.92 -15.54
CA SER A 766 -23.37 -19.19 -16.79
C SER A 766 -22.93 -17.93 -17.55
N ILE A 767 -23.42 -16.75 -17.15
CA ILE A 767 -23.17 -15.48 -17.85
C ILE A 767 -22.63 -14.36 -16.94
N SER A 768 -22.69 -14.53 -15.61
CA SER A 768 -22.21 -13.53 -14.66
C SER A 768 -21.69 -14.12 -13.35
N VAL A 769 -20.83 -13.34 -12.69
CA VAL A 769 -20.36 -13.60 -11.33
C VAL A 769 -21.06 -12.64 -10.38
N SER A 770 -21.94 -13.17 -9.52
CA SER A 770 -22.69 -12.36 -8.55
C SER A 770 -21.78 -11.70 -7.50
N PRO A 771 -22.12 -10.49 -7.01
CA PRO A 771 -21.44 -9.82 -5.89
C PRO A 771 -21.42 -10.66 -4.60
N LEU A 772 -20.60 -10.26 -3.63
CA LEU A 772 -20.61 -10.84 -2.29
C LEU A 772 -21.95 -10.57 -1.60
N GLY A 773 -22.53 -11.61 -0.99
CA GLY A 773 -23.80 -11.51 -0.25
C GLY A 773 -25.08 -11.61 -1.09
N SER A 774 -24.99 -11.84 -2.41
CA SER A 774 -26.17 -12.02 -3.26
C SER A 774 -26.93 -13.32 -2.95
N GLU A 775 -28.27 -13.27 -2.90
CA GLU A 775 -29.11 -14.46 -2.72
C GLU A 775 -29.14 -15.39 -3.95
N PRO A 776 -29.31 -16.72 -3.76
CA PRO A 776 -29.51 -17.65 -4.87
C PRO A 776 -30.78 -17.33 -5.66
N SER A 777 -30.64 -17.13 -6.97
CA SER A 777 -31.79 -16.89 -7.86
C SER A 777 -32.60 -18.19 -8.03
N THR A 778 -33.89 -18.16 -7.71
CA THR A 778 -34.83 -19.26 -7.94
C THR A 778 -35.21 -19.32 -9.42
N THR A 779 -34.60 -20.23 -10.18
CA THR A 779 -34.94 -20.40 -11.60
C THR A 779 -36.20 -21.24 -11.77
N ASN A 780 -37.26 -20.63 -12.31
CA ASN A 780 -38.35 -21.37 -12.94
C ASN A 780 -37.84 -22.02 -14.24
N SER A 781 -38.27 -23.25 -14.52
CA SER A 781 -37.85 -24.03 -15.70
C SER A 781 -38.43 -23.44 -17.00
N VAL A 782 -37.81 -22.39 -17.52
CA VAL A 782 -38.11 -21.79 -18.83
C VAL A 782 -37.18 -22.42 -19.88
N PRO A 783 -37.67 -22.80 -21.07
CA PRO A 783 -36.83 -23.30 -22.17
C PRO A 783 -35.76 -22.27 -22.57
N LEU A 784 -34.53 -22.74 -22.82
CA LEU A 784 -33.40 -21.90 -23.21
C LEU A 784 -33.67 -21.19 -24.56
N ASN A 785 -33.65 -19.85 -24.56
CA ASN A 785 -33.79 -19.05 -25.77
C ASN A 785 -32.41 -18.73 -26.39
N GLN A 786 -32.02 -19.49 -27.42
CA GLN A 786 -30.73 -19.30 -28.10
C GLN A 786 -30.57 -17.91 -28.73
N THR A 787 -31.63 -17.35 -29.31
CA THR A 787 -31.60 -16.00 -29.91
C THR A 787 -31.30 -14.93 -28.85
N ALA A 788 -31.81 -15.09 -27.63
CA ALA A 788 -31.52 -14.18 -26.52
C ALA A 788 -30.05 -14.28 -26.07
N LEU A 789 -29.46 -15.49 -26.11
CA LEU A 789 -28.06 -15.72 -25.79
C LEU A 789 -27.13 -15.10 -26.85
N ASP A 790 -27.46 -15.25 -28.13
CA ASP A 790 -26.70 -14.67 -29.24
C ASP A 790 -26.70 -13.13 -29.16
N GLU A 791 -27.85 -12.52 -28.86
CA GLU A 791 -27.96 -11.06 -28.69
C GLU A 791 -27.18 -10.58 -27.46
N PHE A 792 -27.25 -11.31 -26.34
CA PHE A 792 -26.47 -11.02 -25.13
C PHE A 792 -24.96 -11.05 -25.42
N ASN A 793 -24.48 -12.08 -26.13
CA ASN A 793 -23.08 -12.22 -26.48
C ASN A 793 -22.60 -11.11 -27.42
N LYS A 794 -23.40 -10.77 -28.43
CA LYS A 794 -23.11 -9.66 -29.36
C LYS A 794 -22.97 -8.33 -28.62
N GLN A 795 -23.87 -8.04 -27.69
CA GLN A 795 -23.83 -6.83 -26.89
C GLN A 795 -22.62 -6.82 -25.94
N THR A 796 -22.33 -7.94 -25.27
CA THR A 796 -21.18 -8.09 -24.37
C THR A 796 -19.86 -7.84 -25.09
N ASN A 797 -19.67 -8.42 -26.29
CA ASN A 797 -18.47 -8.22 -27.11
C ASN A 797 -18.29 -6.77 -27.60
N SER A 798 -19.40 -6.10 -27.93
CA SER A 798 -19.41 -4.68 -28.32
C SER A 798 -18.85 -3.80 -27.20
N TYR A 799 -19.35 -3.96 -25.97
CA TYR A 799 -18.87 -3.18 -24.82
C TYR A 799 -17.46 -3.58 -24.37
N ALA A 800 -17.08 -4.85 -24.48
CA ALA A 800 -15.73 -5.30 -24.18
C ALA A 800 -14.68 -4.62 -25.06
N SER A 801 -14.97 -4.48 -26.35
CA SER A 801 -14.10 -3.78 -27.31
C SER A 801 -13.91 -2.31 -26.93
N THR A 802 -15.01 -1.64 -26.55
CA THR A 802 -14.98 -0.24 -26.12
C THR A 802 -14.21 -0.06 -24.81
N ARG A 803 -14.37 -0.97 -23.84
CA ARG A 803 -13.64 -0.93 -22.57
C ARG A 803 -12.15 -1.10 -22.74
N GLU A 804 -11.72 -2.02 -23.60
CA GLU A 804 -10.29 -2.20 -23.90
C GLU A 804 -9.68 -0.91 -24.47
N TYR A 805 -10.40 -0.20 -25.34
CA TYR A 805 -9.97 1.10 -25.87
C TYR A 805 -9.90 2.18 -24.78
N LEU A 806 -10.92 2.27 -23.92
CA LEU A 806 -10.95 3.25 -22.82
C LEU A 806 -9.86 3.00 -21.77
N MET A 807 -9.54 1.74 -21.50
CA MET A 807 -8.54 1.34 -20.51
C MET A 807 -7.15 1.92 -20.81
N GLN A 808 -6.81 2.16 -22.09
CA GLN A 808 -5.53 2.72 -22.49
C GLN A 808 -5.27 4.12 -21.89
N TYR A 809 -6.31 4.92 -21.66
CA TYR A 809 -6.19 6.26 -21.08
C TYR A 809 -5.77 6.26 -19.60
N THR A 810 -5.79 5.10 -18.94
CA THR A 810 -5.35 4.97 -17.54
C THR A 810 -3.82 4.84 -17.40
N THR A 811 -3.13 4.43 -18.47
CA THR A 811 -1.71 4.05 -18.42
C THR A 811 -0.75 5.24 -18.23
N ASN A 812 -1.11 6.41 -18.76
CA ASN A 812 -0.26 7.61 -18.79
C ASN A 812 -0.71 8.72 -17.83
N LEU A 813 -1.32 8.35 -16.71
CA LEU A 813 -1.71 9.28 -15.65
C LEU A 813 -0.67 9.32 -14.53
N ASP A 814 -0.44 10.48 -13.96
CA ASP A 814 0.44 10.63 -12.81
C ASP A 814 -0.19 10.01 -11.54
N ALA A 815 0.59 9.34 -10.71
CA ALA A 815 0.13 8.68 -9.48
C ALA A 815 0.89 9.19 -8.24
N SER A 816 1.47 10.38 -8.32
CA SER A 816 2.37 10.89 -7.29
C SER A 816 1.68 11.41 -6.03
N THR A 817 0.35 11.56 -6.03
CA THR A 817 -0.43 12.11 -4.90
C THR A 817 -1.50 11.15 -4.41
N ALA A 818 -1.86 11.26 -3.14
CA ALA A 818 -2.96 10.48 -2.56
C ALA A 818 -4.29 10.72 -3.30
N ASN A 819 -4.59 11.96 -3.69
CA ASN A 819 -5.79 12.32 -4.42
C ASN A 819 -5.82 11.71 -5.84
N ASN A 820 -4.68 11.70 -6.56
CA ASN A 820 -4.58 11.03 -7.85
C ASN A 820 -4.75 9.51 -7.74
N ILE A 821 -4.14 8.88 -6.72
CA ILE A 821 -4.28 7.45 -6.47
C ILE A 821 -5.73 7.10 -6.18
N LYS A 822 -6.41 7.82 -5.27
CA LYS A 822 -7.82 7.61 -4.91
C LYS A 822 -8.74 7.75 -6.13
N LEU A 823 -8.57 8.84 -6.91
CA LEU A 823 -9.38 9.09 -8.11
C LEU A 823 -9.22 7.98 -9.15
N GLN A 824 -7.98 7.59 -9.45
CA GLN A 824 -7.72 6.57 -10.47
C GLN A 824 -8.12 5.17 -10.02
N ALA A 825 -7.90 4.82 -8.76
CA ALA A 825 -8.37 3.56 -8.20
C ALA A 825 -9.91 3.47 -8.30
N SER A 826 -10.63 4.55 -7.99
CA SER A 826 -12.08 4.64 -8.16
C SER A 826 -12.51 4.43 -9.63
N SER A 827 -11.86 5.09 -10.59
CA SER A 827 -12.16 4.91 -12.02
C SER A 827 -11.87 3.48 -12.51
N LEU A 828 -10.79 2.85 -12.03
CA LEU A 828 -10.46 1.46 -12.36
C LEU A 828 -11.49 0.48 -11.81
N VAL A 829 -12.03 0.73 -10.61
CA VAL A 829 -13.14 -0.07 -10.07
C VAL A 829 -14.34 -0.02 -11.00
N GLN A 830 -14.72 1.17 -11.47
CA GLN A 830 -15.85 1.32 -12.40
C GLN A 830 -15.60 0.61 -13.74
N LEU A 831 -14.40 0.74 -14.30
CA LEU A 831 -14.01 0.07 -15.56
C LEU A 831 -14.02 -1.46 -15.48
N THR A 832 -13.70 -2.01 -14.30
CA THR A 832 -13.52 -3.46 -14.10
C THR A 832 -14.75 -4.17 -13.52
N GLN A 833 -15.78 -3.43 -13.10
CA GLN A 833 -16.91 -4.00 -12.37
C GLN A 833 -17.71 -5.06 -13.15
N ALA A 834 -18.02 -4.83 -14.43
CA ALA A 834 -18.66 -5.86 -15.27
C ALA A 834 -17.60 -6.82 -15.86
N THR A 835 -17.26 -7.81 -15.05
CA THR A 835 -16.18 -8.79 -15.26
C THR A 835 -16.32 -9.64 -16.52
N ASN A 836 -17.56 -9.87 -17.00
CA ASN A 836 -17.87 -10.58 -18.24
C ASN A 836 -17.57 -9.78 -19.52
N GLN A 837 -17.22 -8.50 -19.41
CA GLN A 837 -16.88 -7.63 -20.53
C GLN A 837 -15.39 -7.23 -20.53
N LEU A 838 -14.52 -7.93 -19.77
CA LEU A 838 -13.09 -7.63 -19.74
C LEU A 838 -12.32 -8.63 -20.60
N THR A 839 -11.64 -8.14 -21.62
CA THR A 839 -10.71 -8.93 -22.45
C THR A 839 -9.43 -9.25 -21.69
N ARG A 840 -8.66 -10.24 -22.17
CA ARG A 840 -7.33 -10.56 -21.60
C ARG A 840 -6.41 -9.34 -21.53
N THR A 841 -6.43 -8.50 -22.57
CA THR A 841 -5.65 -7.25 -22.61
C THR A 841 -6.14 -6.24 -21.57
N THR A 842 -7.45 -6.07 -21.42
CA THR A 842 -8.04 -5.18 -20.40
C THR A 842 -7.65 -5.62 -18.99
N ILE A 843 -7.74 -6.92 -18.71
CA ILE A 843 -7.37 -7.54 -17.44
C ILE A 843 -5.89 -7.27 -17.13
N THR A 844 -5.00 -7.46 -18.11
CA THR A 844 -3.55 -7.24 -17.95
C THR A 844 -3.21 -5.78 -17.65
N ILE A 845 -3.77 -4.83 -18.41
CA ILE A 845 -3.52 -3.40 -18.22
C ILE A 845 -4.07 -2.93 -16.86
N ALA A 846 -5.28 -3.35 -16.49
CA ALA A 846 -5.88 -3.01 -15.21
C ALA A 846 -5.06 -3.57 -14.04
N SER A 847 -4.53 -4.79 -14.17
CA SER A 847 -3.72 -5.44 -13.13
C SER A 847 -2.37 -4.76 -12.94
N ASP A 848 -1.69 -4.41 -14.02
CA ASP A 848 -0.47 -3.61 -13.94
C ASP A 848 -0.77 -2.23 -13.33
N ARG A 849 -1.83 -1.55 -13.78
CA ARG A 849 -2.17 -0.23 -13.23
C ARG A 849 -2.52 -0.28 -11.74
N CYS A 850 -3.31 -1.25 -11.30
CA CYS A 850 -3.63 -1.42 -9.87
C CYS A 850 -2.38 -1.75 -9.03
N TYR A 851 -1.41 -2.47 -9.60
CA TYR A 851 -0.10 -2.67 -8.97
C TYR A 851 0.75 -1.40 -8.89
N GLN A 852 0.82 -0.60 -9.97
CA GLN A 852 1.52 0.69 -9.96
C GLN A 852 0.94 1.65 -8.93
N LEU A 853 -0.39 1.72 -8.80
CA LEU A 853 -1.06 2.53 -7.78
C LEU A 853 -0.73 2.04 -6.36
N ALA A 854 -0.66 0.72 -6.14
CA ALA A 854 -0.25 0.16 -4.84
C ALA A 854 1.20 0.51 -4.48
N LEU A 855 2.12 0.46 -5.46
CA LEU A 855 3.52 0.87 -5.27
C LEU A 855 3.64 2.37 -4.96
N ALA A 856 2.91 3.21 -5.71
CA ALA A 856 2.88 4.64 -5.46
C ALA A 856 2.35 4.94 -4.04
N LEU A 857 1.26 4.27 -3.63
CA LEU A 857 0.72 4.42 -2.28
C LEU A 857 1.72 4.00 -1.20
N LYS A 858 2.46 2.91 -1.41
CA LYS A 858 3.53 2.47 -0.51
C LYS A 858 4.63 3.51 -0.35
N SER A 859 4.99 4.23 -1.43
CA SER A 859 6.00 5.28 -1.37
C SER A 859 5.55 6.51 -0.56
N LEU A 860 4.24 6.73 -0.45
CA LEU A 860 3.64 7.83 0.31
C LEU A 860 3.27 7.45 1.75
N ALA A 861 3.35 6.17 2.12
CA ALA A 861 2.80 5.65 3.37
C ALA A 861 3.28 6.37 4.63
N THR A 862 4.51 6.87 4.65
CA THR A 862 5.07 7.58 5.82
C THR A 862 4.81 9.09 5.81
N GLN A 863 4.03 9.59 4.84
CA GLN A 863 3.77 11.02 4.62
C GLN A 863 2.28 11.36 4.67
N ILE A 864 1.39 10.40 4.41
CA ILE A 864 -0.06 10.61 4.35
C ILE A 864 -0.78 9.99 5.54
N SER A 865 -2.02 10.42 5.76
CA SER A 865 -2.88 9.92 6.84
C SER A 865 -3.28 8.45 6.65
N TYR A 866 -3.63 7.77 7.75
CA TYR A 866 -4.20 6.43 7.70
C TYR A 866 -5.52 6.40 6.91
N GLU A 867 -6.33 7.44 7.03
CA GLU A 867 -7.64 7.58 6.38
C GLU A 867 -7.49 7.68 4.85
N ASP A 868 -6.49 8.42 4.36
CA ASP A 868 -6.18 8.49 2.93
C ASP A 868 -5.63 7.15 2.38
N VAL A 869 -4.81 6.44 3.16
CA VAL A 869 -4.36 5.07 2.82
C VAL A 869 -5.55 4.12 2.73
N GLN A 870 -6.43 4.13 3.74
CA GLN A 870 -7.60 3.26 3.78
C GLN A 870 -8.52 3.49 2.57
N ALA A 871 -8.82 4.75 2.25
CA ALA A 871 -9.66 5.10 1.10
C ALA A 871 -9.06 4.60 -0.23
N ALA A 872 -7.76 4.75 -0.44
CA ALA A 872 -7.08 4.25 -1.64
C ALA A 872 -7.07 2.71 -1.69
N VAL A 873 -6.76 2.05 -0.57
CA VAL A 873 -6.69 0.59 -0.49
C VAL A 873 -8.03 -0.07 -0.78
N ASN A 874 -9.13 0.46 -0.25
CA ASN A 874 -10.48 -0.08 -0.51
C ASN A 874 -10.74 -0.24 -2.02
N GLN A 875 -10.39 0.80 -2.79
CA GLN A 875 -10.58 0.80 -4.24
C GLN A 875 -9.61 -0.14 -4.97
N ILE A 876 -8.34 -0.18 -4.56
CA ILE A 876 -7.35 -1.08 -5.21
C ILE A 876 -7.69 -2.55 -4.95
N VAL A 877 -8.15 -2.91 -3.75
CA VAL A 877 -8.60 -4.27 -3.42
C VAL A 877 -9.83 -4.67 -4.24
N GLN A 878 -10.80 -3.76 -4.40
CA GLN A 878 -11.96 -3.99 -5.26
C GLN A 878 -11.54 -4.18 -6.73
N CYS A 879 -10.62 -3.36 -7.25
CA CYS A 879 -10.05 -3.54 -8.59
C CYS A 879 -9.40 -4.92 -8.76
N ALA A 880 -8.48 -5.29 -7.87
CA ALA A 880 -7.76 -6.57 -7.93
C ALA A 880 -8.75 -7.76 -7.92
N SER A 881 -9.82 -7.65 -7.14
CA SER A 881 -10.85 -8.68 -7.03
C SER A 881 -11.72 -8.80 -8.29
N ASN A 882 -12.06 -7.66 -8.92
CA ASN A 882 -12.74 -7.65 -10.21
C ASN A 882 -11.90 -8.33 -11.31
N ILE A 883 -10.61 -8.00 -11.36
CA ILE A 883 -9.66 -8.57 -12.33
C ILE A 883 -9.52 -10.08 -12.15
N GLN A 884 -9.37 -10.53 -10.89
CA GLN A 884 -9.30 -11.97 -10.58
C GLN A 884 -10.59 -12.69 -10.99
N ASN A 885 -11.76 -12.11 -10.73
CA ASN A 885 -13.05 -12.65 -11.17
C ASN A 885 -13.11 -12.79 -12.70
N ALA A 886 -12.70 -11.75 -13.43
CA ALA A 886 -12.75 -11.73 -14.88
C ALA A 886 -11.81 -12.77 -15.51
N ALA A 887 -10.59 -12.93 -14.97
CA ALA A 887 -9.63 -13.92 -15.46
C ALA A 887 -10.13 -15.36 -15.24
N ASN A 888 -10.77 -15.62 -14.10
CA ASN A 888 -11.27 -16.96 -13.76
C ASN A 888 -12.63 -17.30 -14.38
N GLY A 889 -13.45 -16.31 -14.71
CA GLY A 889 -14.83 -16.49 -15.18
C GLY A 889 -14.98 -17.46 -16.37
N PRO A 890 -14.19 -17.30 -17.46
CA PRO A 890 -14.25 -18.21 -18.60
C PRO A 890 -13.82 -19.64 -18.28
N LEU A 891 -12.81 -19.81 -17.42
CA LEU A 891 -12.32 -21.13 -17.00
C LEU A 891 -13.33 -21.86 -16.12
N GLN A 892 -14.12 -21.12 -15.35
CA GLN A 892 -15.21 -21.64 -14.52
C GLN A 892 -16.52 -21.86 -15.31
N GLN A 893 -16.54 -21.55 -16.61
CA GLN A 893 -17.76 -21.58 -17.44
C GLN A 893 -18.89 -20.67 -16.89
N ARG A 894 -18.51 -19.57 -16.25
CA ARG A 894 -19.43 -18.58 -15.69
C ARG A 894 -19.56 -17.33 -16.54
N THR A 895 -18.63 -17.17 -17.49
CA THR A 895 -18.67 -16.16 -18.54
C THR A 895 -18.17 -16.79 -19.84
N ASN A 896 -18.58 -16.23 -20.97
CA ASN A 896 -18.11 -16.69 -22.27
C ASN A 896 -16.73 -16.11 -22.59
N VAL A 897 -15.94 -16.81 -23.41
CA VAL A 897 -14.74 -16.24 -24.00
C VAL A 897 -15.16 -15.19 -25.03
N LEU A 898 -14.62 -13.98 -24.90
CA LEU A 898 -14.93 -12.85 -25.79
C LEU A 898 -14.35 -13.07 -27.20
N ASP A 899 -15.01 -12.50 -28.21
CA ASP A 899 -14.68 -12.67 -29.64
C ASP A 899 -13.28 -12.10 -29.96
N LEU A 900 -12.90 -10.98 -29.35
CA LEU A 900 -11.55 -10.40 -29.46
C LEU A 900 -10.49 -11.37 -28.95
N ASP A 901 -10.74 -11.97 -27.80
CA ASP A 901 -9.84 -12.94 -27.18
C ASP A 901 -9.77 -14.25 -27.98
N SER A 902 -10.92 -14.68 -28.51
CA SER A 902 -11.03 -15.84 -29.40
C SER A 902 -10.25 -15.63 -30.68
N SER A 903 -10.47 -14.52 -31.37
CA SER A 903 -9.78 -14.19 -32.63
C SER A 903 -8.26 -14.07 -32.44
N ARG A 904 -7.78 -13.42 -31.37
CA ARG A 904 -6.34 -13.31 -31.04
C ARG A 904 -5.70 -14.67 -30.78
N ALA A 905 -6.40 -15.60 -30.12
CA ALA A 905 -5.88 -16.95 -29.89
C ALA A 905 -5.78 -17.78 -31.19
N THR A 906 -6.53 -17.39 -32.24
CA THR A 906 -6.53 -18.07 -33.54
C THR A 906 -5.57 -17.44 -34.56
N GLN A 907 -5.05 -16.23 -34.29
CA GLN A 907 -4.10 -15.52 -35.16
C GLN A 907 -2.68 -16.02 -34.93
N PHE A 908 -1.97 -16.25 -36.02
CA PHE A 908 -0.56 -16.66 -35.98
C PHE A 908 0.27 -15.58 -35.25
N PRO A 909 1.21 -15.95 -34.37
CA PRO A 909 2.11 -15.00 -33.74
C PRO A 909 2.79 -14.12 -34.80
N THR A 910 2.77 -12.81 -34.60
CA THR A 910 3.38 -11.86 -35.57
C THR A 910 4.86 -11.60 -35.27
N ASP A 911 5.29 -11.90 -34.04
CA ASP A 911 6.67 -11.82 -33.59
C ASP A 911 7.35 -13.18 -33.76
N TYR A 912 8.52 -13.20 -34.40
CA TYR A 912 9.37 -14.39 -34.56
C TYR A 912 9.99 -14.76 -33.21
N ASP A 913 9.19 -15.40 -32.36
CA ASP A 913 9.62 -16.02 -31.11
C ASP A 913 9.61 -17.55 -31.31
N THR A 914 10.80 -18.15 -31.31
CA THR A 914 11.02 -19.58 -31.59
C THR A 914 10.28 -20.50 -30.63
N ASP A 915 9.98 -19.99 -29.44
CA ASP A 915 9.40 -20.69 -28.31
C ASP A 915 7.89 -20.79 -28.51
N LEU A 916 7.30 -19.65 -28.91
CA LEU A 916 5.88 -19.50 -29.20
C LEU A 916 5.47 -20.32 -30.43
N GLU A 917 6.31 -20.35 -31.46
CA GLU A 917 6.11 -21.13 -32.69
C GLU A 917 6.17 -22.64 -32.43
N SER A 918 7.08 -23.07 -31.54
CA SER A 918 7.19 -24.46 -31.08
C SER A 918 5.90 -24.91 -30.37
N ASP A 919 5.37 -24.10 -29.47
CA ASP A 919 4.14 -24.39 -28.75
C ASP A 919 2.91 -24.34 -29.67
N TRP A 920 2.86 -23.37 -30.60
CA TRP A 920 1.80 -23.24 -31.61
C TRP A 920 1.71 -24.43 -32.56
N ALA A 921 2.85 -25.03 -32.89
CA ALA A 921 2.97 -26.18 -33.77
C ALA A 921 2.63 -27.52 -33.09
N ASN A 922 2.39 -27.55 -31.77
CA ASN A 922 2.11 -28.76 -31.01
C ASN A 922 0.60 -28.96 -30.78
N PRO A 923 -0.13 -29.71 -31.64
CA PRO A 923 -1.56 -29.95 -31.48
C PRO A 923 -1.92 -30.71 -30.19
N ASN A 924 -0.98 -31.47 -29.61
CA ASN A 924 -1.21 -32.16 -28.33
C ASN A 924 -1.27 -31.21 -27.14
N LEU A 925 -0.83 -29.96 -27.30
CA LEU A 925 -0.91 -28.92 -26.26
C LEU A 925 -2.34 -28.35 -26.15
N PHE A 926 -3.11 -28.42 -27.24
CA PHE A 926 -4.44 -27.81 -27.37
C PHE A 926 -5.58 -28.83 -27.55
N SER A 927 -5.26 -30.08 -27.87
CA SER A 927 -6.21 -31.18 -27.95
C SER A 927 -6.38 -31.84 -26.57
N ASP A 928 -7.57 -32.34 -26.28
CA ASP A 928 -7.82 -33.22 -25.11
C ASP A 928 -7.26 -34.64 -25.29
N GLY A 929 -6.51 -34.89 -26.37
CA GLY A 929 -5.92 -36.18 -26.73
C GLY A 929 -6.87 -37.13 -27.45
N THR A 930 -8.15 -36.78 -27.58
CA THR A 930 -9.20 -37.60 -28.21
C THR A 930 -9.88 -36.92 -29.39
N ASP A 931 -9.91 -35.58 -29.42
CA ASP A 931 -10.41 -34.78 -30.53
C ASP A 931 -9.32 -33.82 -31.06
N PHE A 932 -9.03 -33.91 -32.35
CA PHE A 932 -8.06 -33.07 -33.09
C PHE A 932 -8.76 -32.24 -34.18
N SER A 933 -10.08 -32.09 -34.10
CA SER A 933 -10.83 -31.19 -34.97
C SER A 933 -10.30 -29.75 -34.84
N TRP A 934 -10.41 -28.98 -35.92
CA TRP A 934 -9.99 -27.57 -35.91
C TRP A 934 -10.73 -26.77 -34.81
N GLU A 935 -12.01 -27.07 -34.59
CA GLU A 935 -12.81 -26.46 -33.51
C GLU A 935 -12.28 -26.83 -32.11
N ALA A 936 -11.93 -28.09 -31.87
CA ALA A 936 -11.32 -28.52 -30.61
C ALA A 936 -9.98 -27.83 -30.35
N ILE A 937 -9.13 -27.72 -31.38
CA ILE A 937 -7.83 -27.03 -31.28
C ILE A 937 -8.01 -25.53 -30.98
N GLN A 938 -8.94 -24.83 -31.64
CA GLN A 938 -9.18 -23.41 -31.36
C GLN A 938 -9.76 -23.17 -29.96
N LYS A 939 -10.67 -24.03 -29.52
CA LYS A 939 -11.18 -24.00 -28.15
C LYS A 939 -10.06 -24.25 -27.14
N GLY A 940 -9.20 -25.23 -27.40
CA GLY A 940 -8.04 -25.55 -26.58
C GLY A 940 -7.01 -24.42 -26.50
N ARG A 941 -6.75 -23.72 -27.60
CA ARG A 941 -5.88 -22.52 -27.61
C ARG A 941 -6.43 -21.41 -26.72
N ASN A 942 -7.73 -21.14 -26.81
CA ASN A 942 -8.37 -20.17 -25.93
C ASN A 942 -8.25 -20.57 -24.47
N THR A 943 -8.57 -21.82 -24.12
CA THR A 943 -8.42 -22.33 -22.76
C THR A 943 -6.96 -22.23 -22.28
N TYR A 944 -5.98 -22.52 -23.14
CA TYR A 944 -4.56 -22.38 -22.83
C TYR A 944 -4.19 -20.94 -22.44
N TYR A 945 -4.51 -19.95 -23.28
CA TYR A 945 -4.21 -18.55 -22.98
C TYR A 945 -5.00 -18.00 -21.78
N GLN A 946 -6.23 -18.46 -21.56
CA GLN A 946 -6.98 -18.09 -20.35
C GLN A 946 -6.33 -18.68 -19.08
N ASN A 947 -5.82 -19.91 -19.12
CA ASN A 947 -5.09 -20.51 -18.00
C ASN A 947 -3.78 -19.76 -17.71
N GLN A 948 -3.02 -19.38 -18.75
CA GLN A 948 -1.79 -18.61 -18.57
C GLN A 948 -2.09 -17.25 -17.91
N LEU A 949 -3.07 -16.52 -18.45
CA LEU A 949 -3.50 -15.25 -17.86
C LEU A 949 -3.97 -15.43 -16.41
N ALA A 950 -4.78 -16.45 -16.12
CA ALA A 950 -5.28 -16.67 -14.76
C ALA A 950 -4.15 -16.92 -13.76
N ASN A 951 -3.10 -17.65 -14.15
CA ASN A 951 -1.91 -17.86 -13.32
C ASN A 951 -1.16 -16.53 -13.09
N GLU A 952 -0.86 -15.79 -14.17
CA GLU A 952 -0.17 -14.50 -14.10
C GLU A 952 -0.92 -13.50 -13.23
N ILE A 953 -2.24 -13.39 -13.41
CA ILE A 953 -3.09 -12.49 -12.64
C ILE A 953 -3.16 -12.91 -11.17
N THR A 954 -3.21 -14.20 -10.88
CA THR A 954 -3.19 -14.69 -9.49
C THR A 954 -1.90 -14.27 -8.78
N GLU A 955 -0.74 -14.43 -9.43
CA GLU A 955 0.53 -13.96 -8.87
C GLU A 955 0.58 -12.45 -8.72
N GLN A 956 0.08 -11.70 -9.71
CA GLN A 956 0.07 -10.24 -9.67
C GLN A 956 -0.85 -9.70 -8.57
N VAL A 957 -2.05 -10.27 -8.40
CA VAL A 957 -2.96 -9.93 -7.29
C VAL A 957 -2.32 -10.22 -5.94
N GLN A 958 -1.61 -11.34 -5.79
CA GLN A 958 -0.87 -11.62 -4.55
C GLN A 958 0.20 -10.57 -4.25
N LYS A 959 0.92 -10.08 -5.28
CA LYS A 959 1.87 -8.96 -5.13
C LYS A 959 1.17 -7.67 -4.70
N ILE A 960 0.04 -7.33 -5.33
CA ILE A 960 -0.79 -6.16 -4.97
C ILE A 960 -1.19 -6.25 -3.49
N LEU A 961 -1.75 -7.39 -3.06
CA LEU A 961 -2.19 -7.60 -1.69
C LEU A 961 -1.04 -7.54 -0.69
N SER A 962 0.14 -8.07 -1.03
CA SER A 962 1.34 -7.98 -0.20
C SER A 962 1.80 -6.53 -0.02
N VAL A 963 1.89 -5.75 -1.10
CA VAL A 963 2.24 -4.33 -1.06
C VAL A 963 1.27 -3.56 -0.18
N ILE A 964 -0.03 -3.69 -0.45
CA ILE A 964 -1.11 -3.03 0.32
C ILE A 964 -1.05 -3.39 1.81
N THR A 965 -0.84 -4.67 2.13
CA THR A 965 -0.77 -5.10 3.53
C THR A 965 0.45 -4.50 4.22
N SER A 966 1.61 -4.46 3.55
CA SER A 966 2.81 -3.82 4.10
C SER A 966 2.60 -2.31 4.31
N THR A 967 1.88 -1.65 3.42
CA THR A 967 1.53 -0.23 3.53
C THR A 967 0.62 0.02 4.74
N ILE A 968 -0.45 -0.75 4.90
CA ILE A 968 -1.38 -0.60 6.02
C ILE A 968 -0.72 -0.91 7.37
N ASN A 969 0.14 -1.94 7.42
CA ASN A 969 0.85 -2.33 8.64
C ASN A 969 1.69 -1.21 9.26
N ILE A 970 2.11 -0.20 8.48
CA ILE A 970 2.82 0.98 9.00
C ILE A 970 1.90 1.79 9.93
N HIS A 971 0.59 1.79 9.68
CA HIS A 971 -0.39 2.59 10.41
C HIS A 971 -1.19 1.79 11.45
N LEU A 972 -1.18 0.46 11.39
CA LEU A 972 -1.90 -0.40 12.34
C LEU A 972 -1.05 -0.70 13.58
N ASN A 973 -1.70 -0.69 14.74
CA ASN A 973 -1.11 -1.10 16.00
C ASN A 973 -1.80 -2.36 16.55
N ILE A 974 -1.20 -2.98 17.57
CA ILE A 974 -1.71 -4.22 18.19
C ILE A 974 -3.14 -4.01 18.69
N GLY A 975 -4.03 -4.91 18.29
CA GLY A 975 -5.46 -4.90 18.60
C GLY A 975 -6.30 -4.10 17.61
N GLN A 976 -5.69 -3.35 16.69
CA GLN A 976 -6.39 -2.59 15.66
C GLN A 976 -6.72 -3.48 14.47
N ASN A 977 -7.98 -3.43 14.03
CA ASN A 977 -8.51 -4.19 12.91
C ASN A 977 -9.00 -3.23 11.81
N LEU A 978 -8.47 -3.41 10.61
CA LEU A 978 -8.99 -2.81 9.39
C LEU A 978 -9.93 -3.80 8.69
N GLN A 979 -11.14 -3.33 8.36
CA GLN A 979 -12.09 -4.05 7.52
C GLN A 979 -12.23 -3.36 6.18
N ILE A 980 -12.05 -4.13 5.10
CA ILE A 980 -12.31 -3.72 3.72
C ILE A 980 -13.51 -4.54 3.27
N ASN A 981 -14.64 -3.87 3.11
CA ASN A 981 -15.89 -4.50 2.68
C ASN A 981 -16.31 -3.92 1.34
N THR A 982 -16.10 -4.68 0.27
CA THR A 982 -16.43 -4.24 -1.08
C THR A 982 -17.37 -5.25 -1.74
N PRO A 983 -18.08 -4.88 -2.82
CA PRO A 983 -19.00 -5.80 -3.49
C PRO A 983 -18.34 -7.09 -4.02
N SER A 984 -17.03 -7.12 -4.19
CA SER A 984 -16.32 -8.29 -4.75
C SER A 984 -15.31 -8.96 -3.82
N ALA A 985 -14.88 -8.30 -2.75
CA ALA A 985 -14.00 -8.87 -1.73
C ALA A 985 -14.34 -8.37 -0.33
N PHE A 986 -14.11 -9.23 0.64
CA PHE A 986 -14.07 -8.84 2.04
C PHE A 986 -12.69 -9.19 2.59
N MET A 987 -12.04 -8.25 3.24
CA MET A 987 -10.76 -8.46 3.91
C MET A 987 -10.82 -7.91 5.32
N THR A 988 -10.28 -8.67 6.27
CA THR A 988 -9.90 -8.16 7.58
C THR A 988 -8.40 -8.25 7.74
N LEU A 989 -7.81 -7.21 8.32
CA LEU A 989 -6.39 -7.15 8.64
C LEU A 989 -6.25 -6.65 10.07
N GLU A 990 -5.73 -7.50 10.95
CA GLU A 990 -5.55 -7.18 12.36
C GLU A 990 -4.10 -7.42 12.78
N THR A 991 -3.49 -6.45 13.47
CA THR A 991 -2.19 -6.68 14.10
C THR A 991 -2.41 -7.29 15.48
N VAL A 992 -1.85 -8.48 15.72
CA VAL A 992 -2.02 -9.23 16.97
C VAL A 992 -0.68 -9.64 17.55
N SER A 993 -0.64 -9.79 18.88
CA SER A 993 0.51 -10.46 19.52
C SER A 993 0.45 -11.96 19.24
N LEU A 994 1.61 -12.61 19.21
CA LEU A 994 1.68 -14.05 18.96
C LEU A 994 0.89 -14.87 20.00
N ARG A 995 0.87 -14.42 21.26
CA ARG A 995 0.08 -15.03 22.34
C ARG A 995 -1.43 -14.93 22.09
N ALA A 996 -1.88 -13.82 21.49
CA ALA A 996 -3.29 -13.58 21.20
C ALA A 996 -3.82 -14.37 20.00
N LEU A 997 -2.98 -15.14 19.29
CA LEU A 997 -3.43 -16.05 18.24
C LEU A 997 -4.19 -17.26 18.80
N SER A 998 -3.84 -17.70 20.01
CA SER A 998 -4.52 -18.82 20.66
C SER A 998 -5.99 -18.48 20.91
N SER A 999 -6.91 -19.33 20.46
CA SER A 999 -8.37 -19.15 20.62
C SER A 999 -8.94 -17.88 19.98
N LYS A 1000 -8.21 -17.24 19.06
CA LYS A 1000 -8.66 -16.00 18.40
C LYS A 1000 -9.83 -16.30 17.46
N GLN A 1001 -10.85 -15.45 17.50
CA GLN A 1001 -11.94 -15.47 16.53
C GLN A 1001 -11.75 -14.33 15.52
N VAL A 1002 -11.81 -14.65 14.24
CA VAL A 1002 -11.76 -13.70 13.13
C VAL A 1002 -13.13 -13.64 12.47
N GLN A 1003 -13.78 -12.49 12.58
CA GLN A 1003 -15.08 -12.25 11.97
C GLN A 1003 -14.98 -12.23 10.44
N GLN A 1004 -15.93 -12.86 9.76
CA GLN A 1004 -16.14 -12.78 8.32
C GLN A 1004 -17.44 -12.02 8.01
N VAL A 1005 -17.79 -11.93 6.72
CA VAL A 1005 -19.06 -11.36 6.26
C VAL A 1005 -20.25 -12.05 6.95
N ALA A 1006 -21.27 -11.27 7.30
CA ALA A 1006 -22.45 -11.71 8.05
C ALA A 1006 -22.07 -12.40 9.39
N ASN A 1007 -22.60 -13.60 9.68
CA ASN A 1007 -22.39 -14.32 10.93
C ASN A 1007 -21.23 -15.33 10.89
N ALA A 1008 -20.47 -15.40 9.79
CA ALA A 1008 -19.39 -16.36 9.64
C ALA A 1008 -18.14 -15.97 10.46
N LYS A 1009 -17.45 -16.97 11.04
CA LYS A 1009 -16.27 -16.75 11.89
C LYS A 1009 -15.22 -17.83 11.65
N ILE A 1010 -13.94 -17.45 11.71
CA ILE A 1010 -12.80 -18.36 11.73
C ILE A 1010 -12.26 -18.42 13.15
N ASN A 1011 -12.21 -19.61 13.74
CA ASN A 1011 -11.67 -19.81 15.09
C ASN A 1011 -10.27 -20.42 14.99
N LEU A 1012 -9.29 -19.78 15.61
CA LEU A 1012 -7.92 -20.29 15.71
C LEU A 1012 -7.78 -21.25 16.90
N PRO A 1013 -6.97 -22.33 16.77
CA PRO A 1013 -6.79 -23.33 17.82
C PRO A 1013 -6.20 -22.75 19.11
N ALA A 1014 -6.52 -23.36 20.25
CA ALA A 1014 -5.97 -22.96 21.55
C ALA A 1014 -4.46 -23.28 21.70
N ASN A 1015 -3.94 -24.23 20.92
CA ASN A 1015 -2.61 -24.82 21.12
C ASN A 1015 -1.57 -24.38 20.06
N ILE A 1016 -1.63 -23.14 19.57
CA ILE A 1016 -0.65 -22.64 18.59
C ILE A 1016 0.73 -22.49 19.27
N GLN A 1017 1.66 -23.40 18.95
CA GLN A 1017 3.06 -23.31 19.36
C GLN A 1017 3.90 -22.68 18.26
N SER A 1018 4.69 -21.67 18.61
CA SER A 1018 5.62 -20.99 17.70
C SER A 1018 7.07 -21.15 18.18
N ASN A 1019 8.02 -21.07 17.24
CA ASN A 1019 9.46 -20.99 17.54
C ASN A 1019 9.97 -19.54 17.70
N VAL A 1020 9.10 -18.54 17.59
CA VAL A 1020 9.43 -17.12 17.68
C VAL A 1020 9.24 -16.63 19.12
N THR A 1021 10.06 -15.68 19.56
CA THR A 1021 9.96 -15.08 20.89
C THR A 1021 8.55 -14.54 21.16
N ASP A 1022 7.99 -14.87 22.33
CA ASP A 1022 6.62 -14.55 22.78
C ASP A 1022 6.10 -13.11 22.56
N ASN A 1023 6.99 -12.12 22.41
CA ASN A 1023 6.66 -10.71 22.26
C ASN A 1023 6.59 -10.21 20.80
N SER A 1024 6.80 -11.08 19.80
CA SER A 1024 6.65 -10.67 18.40
C SER A 1024 5.19 -10.41 18.02
N THR A 1025 4.95 -9.39 17.21
CA THR A 1025 3.66 -9.11 16.58
C THR A 1025 3.58 -9.76 15.20
N VAL A 1026 2.37 -10.13 14.80
CA VAL A 1026 2.06 -10.61 13.45
C VAL A 1026 0.79 -9.96 12.96
N SER A 1027 0.65 -9.83 11.64
CA SER A 1027 -0.61 -9.38 11.04
C SER A 1027 -1.42 -10.59 10.59
N LEU A 1028 -2.66 -10.66 11.07
CA LEU A 1028 -3.62 -11.67 10.68
C LEU A 1028 -4.49 -11.10 9.58
N ARG A 1029 -4.34 -11.62 8.36
CA ARG A 1029 -5.16 -11.23 7.21
C ARG A 1029 -6.12 -12.34 6.86
N SER A 1030 -7.42 -12.05 6.92
CA SER A 1030 -8.45 -12.94 6.37
C SER A 1030 -9.09 -12.32 5.16
N MET A 1031 -9.36 -13.13 4.14
CA MET A 1031 -10.02 -12.67 2.92
C MET A 1031 -11.12 -13.65 2.49
N LEU A 1032 -12.21 -13.10 1.99
CA LEU A 1032 -13.22 -13.79 1.20
C LEU A 1032 -13.14 -13.22 -0.22
N GLU A 1033 -12.66 -14.04 -1.15
CA GLU A 1033 -12.28 -13.61 -2.49
C GLU A 1033 -12.78 -14.59 -3.56
N PRO A 1034 -12.75 -14.23 -4.85
CA PRO A 1034 -13.07 -15.16 -5.94
C PRO A 1034 -12.26 -16.45 -5.91
N LEU A 1035 -12.83 -17.59 -6.33
CA LEU A 1035 -12.06 -18.83 -6.49
C LEU A 1035 -11.01 -18.67 -7.60
N ALA A 1036 -9.74 -18.94 -7.30
CA ALA A 1036 -8.68 -19.10 -8.30
C ALA A 1036 -8.90 -20.38 -9.12
N SER A 1037 -8.61 -20.35 -10.43
CA SER A 1037 -8.51 -21.59 -11.21
C SER A 1037 -7.27 -22.36 -10.76
N PHE A 1038 -7.44 -23.54 -10.17
CA PHE A 1038 -6.29 -24.40 -9.86
C PHE A 1038 -5.67 -24.91 -11.17
N GLY A 1039 -4.40 -24.55 -11.40
CA GLY A 1039 -3.57 -25.08 -12.48
C GLY A 1039 -3.01 -26.47 -12.17
N ASN A 1040 -2.91 -27.28 -13.23
CA ASN A 1040 -2.09 -28.50 -13.39
C ASN A 1040 -2.56 -29.85 -12.80
N ALA A 1041 -3.85 -30.07 -12.62
CA ALA A 1041 -4.36 -31.44 -12.64
C ALA A 1041 -4.74 -31.81 -14.09
N LYS A 1042 -3.96 -32.70 -14.72
CA LYS A 1042 -4.32 -33.36 -16.00
C LYS A 1042 -5.65 -34.16 -15.93
N THR A 1043 -6.34 -34.13 -14.80
CA THR A 1043 -7.68 -34.66 -14.61
C THR A 1043 -8.68 -33.50 -14.67
N GLN A 1044 -9.14 -33.19 -15.88
CA GLN A 1044 -10.48 -32.63 -16.07
C GLN A 1044 -11.46 -33.48 -15.27
N THR A 1045 -12.32 -32.88 -14.42
CA THR A 1045 -13.71 -33.30 -14.11
C THR A 1045 -14.27 -32.79 -12.76
N THR A 1046 -13.86 -31.65 -12.20
CA THR A 1046 -14.56 -31.16 -11.00
C THR A 1046 -14.81 -29.65 -11.02
N ASN A 1047 -15.80 -29.24 -11.83
CA ASN A 1047 -16.49 -27.97 -11.65
C ASN A 1047 -17.08 -27.93 -10.24
N THR A 1048 -16.64 -26.99 -9.41
CA THR A 1048 -17.21 -26.76 -8.09
C THR A 1048 -18.36 -25.77 -8.24
N ASN A 1049 -19.52 -26.02 -7.63
CA ASN A 1049 -20.65 -25.06 -7.61
C ASN A 1049 -20.41 -23.83 -6.71
N LEU A 1050 -19.18 -23.61 -6.27
CA LEU A 1050 -18.82 -22.51 -5.38
C LEU A 1050 -18.17 -21.40 -6.20
N SER A 1051 -18.43 -20.16 -5.81
CA SER A 1051 -17.97 -18.96 -6.50
C SER A 1051 -16.87 -18.21 -5.75
N ARG A 1052 -16.58 -18.61 -4.49
CA ARG A 1052 -15.74 -17.88 -3.54
C ARG A 1052 -14.80 -18.81 -2.77
N SER A 1053 -13.64 -18.27 -2.39
CA SER A 1053 -12.62 -18.89 -1.54
C SER A 1053 -12.43 -18.05 -0.27
N VAL A 1054 -12.05 -18.72 0.82
CA VAL A 1054 -11.67 -18.07 2.08
C VAL A 1054 -10.20 -18.33 2.29
N SER A 1055 -9.42 -17.28 2.52
CA SER A 1055 -8.00 -17.39 2.83
C SER A 1055 -7.70 -16.73 4.17
N LEU A 1056 -6.86 -17.38 4.98
CA LEU A 1056 -6.31 -16.83 6.20
C LEU A 1056 -4.78 -16.87 6.10
N SER A 1057 -4.14 -15.74 6.34
CA SER A 1057 -2.68 -15.61 6.28
C SER A 1057 -2.17 -14.97 7.56
N VAL A 1058 -1.10 -15.54 8.11
CA VAL A 1058 -0.30 -14.91 9.17
C VAL A 1058 0.91 -14.29 8.51
N LEU A 1059 1.08 -12.99 8.69
CA LEU A 1059 2.06 -12.17 7.98
C LEU A 1059 3.03 -11.52 8.96
N ASP A 1060 4.26 -11.31 8.51
CA ASP A 1060 5.23 -10.47 9.21
C ASP A 1060 4.91 -8.97 8.99
N GLN A 1061 5.71 -8.10 9.61
CA GLN A 1061 5.61 -6.66 9.47
C GLN A 1061 5.77 -6.18 8.01
N TYR A 1062 6.42 -6.96 7.15
CA TYR A 1062 6.64 -6.64 5.73
C TYR A 1062 5.53 -7.19 4.83
N GLY A 1063 4.52 -7.87 5.39
CA GLY A 1063 3.43 -8.48 4.63
C GLY A 1063 3.81 -9.82 3.98
N ASN A 1064 4.93 -10.43 4.37
CA ASN A 1064 5.31 -11.77 3.91
C ASN A 1064 4.65 -12.83 4.79
N LYS A 1065 4.28 -13.96 4.20
CA LYS A 1065 3.73 -15.09 4.96
C LYS A 1065 4.78 -15.64 5.92
N VAL A 1066 4.45 -15.68 7.20
CA VAL A 1066 5.24 -16.37 8.23
C VAL A 1066 4.68 -17.77 8.35
N SER A 1067 5.54 -18.79 8.37
CA SER A 1067 5.16 -20.16 8.70
C SER A 1067 5.38 -20.37 10.20
N PRO A 1068 4.41 -20.13 11.09
CA PRO A 1068 4.69 -20.06 12.52
C PRO A 1068 4.64 -21.45 13.19
N ILE A 1069 4.20 -22.51 12.48
CA ILE A 1069 3.66 -23.72 13.11
C ILE A 1069 4.36 -24.97 12.58
N LYS A 1070 5.34 -25.49 13.34
CA LYS A 1070 6.04 -26.77 13.02
C LYS A 1070 5.21 -28.03 13.35
N ASN A 1071 4.11 -27.92 14.11
CA ASN A 1071 3.38 -29.06 14.69
C ASN A 1071 1.95 -29.25 14.19
N LEU A 1072 1.64 -28.94 12.93
CA LEU A 1072 0.42 -29.47 12.30
C LEU A 1072 0.66 -30.84 11.64
N GLN A 1073 1.90 -31.32 11.59
CA GLN A 1073 2.23 -32.68 11.13
C GLN A 1073 2.15 -33.74 12.25
N SER A 1074 2.04 -33.34 13.53
CA SER A 1074 2.01 -34.25 14.68
C SER A 1074 0.64 -34.44 15.32
N LEU A 1075 -0.43 -33.84 14.77
CA LEU A 1075 -1.80 -34.18 15.18
C LEU A 1075 -2.14 -35.55 14.59
N GLN A 1076 -1.99 -36.58 15.41
CA GLN A 1076 -2.46 -37.93 15.11
C GLN A 1076 -3.98 -37.90 14.90
N THR A 1077 -4.41 -37.87 13.63
CA THR A 1077 -5.64 -38.41 13.03
C THR A 1077 -7.03 -38.25 13.69
N ASN A 1078 -7.19 -37.68 14.89
CA ASN A 1078 -8.49 -37.62 15.61
C ASN A 1078 -8.88 -36.24 16.16
N ASP A 1079 -8.04 -35.21 16.04
CA ASP A 1079 -8.38 -33.85 16.47
C ASP A 1079 -8.42 -32.92 15.25
N TYR A 1080 -9.53 -32.93 14.52
CA TYR A 1080 -9.83 -31.93 13.48
C TYR A 1080 -10.61 -30.79 14.13
N GLU A 1081 -10.09 -29.55 14.10
CA GLU A 1081 -10.77 -28.35 14.64
C GLU A 1081 -11.36 -27.45 13.53
N TRP A 1082 -12.43 -26.73 13.90
CA TRP A 1082 -13.60 -26.40 13.07
C TRP A 1082 -13.65 -24.95 12.56
N ILE A 1083 -14.09 -24.73 11.31
CA ILE A 1083 -14.57 -23.44 10.79
C ILE A 1083 -16.09 -23.49 10.63
N LEU A 1084 -16.76 -22.54 11.27
CA LEU A 1084 -18.21 -22.39 11.25
C LEU A 1084 -18.60 -21.38 10.16
N ILE A 1085 -19.23 -21.88 9.08
CA ILE A 1085 -19.92 -21.02 8.11
C ILE A 1085 -21.42 -21.31 8.22
N PRO A 1086 -22.23 -20.44 8.87
CA PRO A 1086 -23.67 -20.63 8.88
C PRO A 1086 -24.23 -20.54 7.45
N SER A 1087 -25.22 -21.38 7.15
CA SER A 1087 -25.99 -21.32 5.90
C SER A 1087 -26.73 -19.98 5.82
N ILE A 1088 -26.70 -19.35 4.65
CA ILE A 1088 -27.43 -18.11 4.35
C ILE A 1088 -28.82 -18.51 3.82
N GLU A 1089 -29.67 -19.09 4.67
CA GLU A 1089 -31.08 -19.32 4.34
C GLU A 1089 -31.99 -18.45 5.25
N PRO A 1090 -33.02 -17.75 4.72
CA PRO A 1090 -33.83 -16.80 5.48
C PRO A 1090 -34.94 -17.41 6.33
N ASP A 1091 -35.08 -18.74 6.36
CA ASP A 1091 -36.28 -19.42 6.85
C ASP A 1091 -36.28 -19.57 8.39
N GLY A 1092 -36.20 -18.45 9.11
CA GLY A 1092 -37.06 -18.11 10.25
C GLY A 1092 -37.25 -19.05 11.45
N TYR A 1093 -36.59 -20.20 11.55
CA TYR A 1093 -36.62 -21.05 12.74
C TYR A 1093 -35.30 -20.94 13.49
N GLY A 1094 -35.17 -19.84 14.23
CA GLY A 1094 -34.14 -19.70 15.25
C GLY A 1094 -34.21 -20.87 16.25
N ILE A 1095 -33.05 -21.41 16.60
CA ILE A 1095 -32.92 -22.35 17.72
C ILE A 1095 -33.38 -21.61 18.99
N PRO A 1096 -34.29 -22.17 19.80
CA PRO A 1096 -34.70 -21.57 21.07
C PRO A 1096 -33.48 -21.31 21.97
N SER A 1097 -33.52 -20.25 22.78
CA SER A 1097 -32.46 -19.83 23.71
C SER A 1097 -32.01 -20.87 24.74
N VAL A 1098 -32.62 -22.05 24.75
CA VAL A 1098 -32.37 -23.18 25.66
C VAL A 1098 -31.13 -24.01 25.27
N PHE A 1099 -30.55 -23.81 24.07
CA PHE A 1099 -29.42 -24.62 23.57
C PHE A 1099 -28.04 -23.93 23.65
N SER A 1100 -27.92 -22.80 24.34
CA SER A 1100 -26.66 -22.03 24.43
C SER A 1100 -25.63 -22.59 25.44
N ASP A 1101 -26.03 -23.50 26.34
CA ASP A 1101 -25.20 -23.88 27.51
C ASP A 1101 -24.94 -25.40 27.68
N ALA A 1102 -25.13 -26.24 26.65
CA ALA A 1102 -24.91 -27.70 26.78
C ALA A 1102 -23.61 -28.21 26.11
N PRO A 1103 -22.80 -29.08 26.75
CA PRO A 1103 -21.64 -29.72 26.14
C PRO A 1103 -22.08 -30.68 25.01
N LEU A 1104 -21.55 -30.48 23.80
CA LEU A 1104 -21.93 -31.13 22.54
C LEU A 1104 -21.45 -32.59 22.39
N HIS A 1105 -21.60 -33.44 23.40
CA HIS A 1105 -21.25 -34.88 23.31
C HIS A 1105 -22.44 -35.83 23.07
N HIS A 1106 -23.67 -35.33 22.84
CA HIS A 1106 -24.87 -36.17 22.88
C HIS A 1106 -25.77 -36.17 21.63
N PHE A 1107 -25.39 -35.52 20.52
CA PHE A 1107 -26.25 -35.44 19.32
C PHE A 1107 -25.67 -36.25 18.14
N GLY A 1108 -25.72 -37.59 18.26
CA GLY A 1108 -25.30 -38.53 17.21
C GLY A 1108 -26.43 -39.12 16.36
N HIS A 1109 -27.70 -38.76 16.62
CA HIS A 1109 -28.87 -39.49 16.07
C HIS A 1109 -30.01 -38.60 15.54
N LEU A 1110 -29.71 -37.55 14.77
CA LEU A 1110 -30.73 -36.87 13.96
C LEU A 1110 -30.36 -36.98 12.48
N SER A 1111 -31.34 -37.38 11.66
CA SER A 1111 -31.23 -37.51 10.21
C SER A 1111 -30.96 -36.14 9.58
N PRO A 1112 -30.13 -36.04 8.52
CA PRO A 1112 -29.78 -34.76 7.92
C PRO A 1112 -30.87 -34.31 6.95
N GLY A 1113 -31.94 -33.75 7.50
CA GLY A 1113 -32.84 -32.85 6.78
C GLY A 1113 -32.61 -31.43 7.29
N VAL A 1114 -32.09 -30.55 6.43
CA VAL A 1114 -31.97 -29.10 6.62
C VAL A 1114 -31.21 -28.68 7.90
N MET A 1115 -29.88 -28.48 7.86
CA MET A 1115 -29.15 -27.61 8.81
C MET A 1115 -27.60 -27.63 8.65
N TYR A 1116 -26.98 -26.44 8.57
CA TYR A 1116 -25.56 -26.03 8.76
C TYR A 1116 -24.42 -26.76 7.99
N ARG A 1117 -23.56 -25.98 7.30
CA ARG A 1117 -22.34 -26.48 6.63
C ARG A 1117 -21.08 -26.15 7.44
N TRP A 1118 -20.55 -27.14 8.16
CA TRP A 1118 -19.27 -27.06 8.87
C TRP A 1118 -18.10 -27.30 7.90
N ILE A 1119 -17.04 -26.48 7.92
CA ILE A 1119 -15.87 -26.61 7.03
C ILE A 1119 -14.61 -26.66 7.90
N TYR A 1120 -13.55 -27.37 7.52
CA TYR A 1120 -12.28 -27.37 8.25
C TYR A 1120 -11.17 -26.89 7.32
N VAL A 1121 -10.21 -26.10 7.81
CA VAL A 1121 -9.10 -25.56 6.99
C VAL A 1121 -7.78 -25.85 7.68
N ASN A 1122 -6.82 -26.36 6.89
CA ASN A 1122 -5.44 -26.58 7.32
C ASN A 1122 -4.65 -25.27 7.17
N LEU A 1123 -4.06 -24.77 8.25
CA LEU A 1123 -3.42 -23.44 8.35
C LEU A 1123 -2.07 -23.29 7.64
N ILE A 1124 -1.60 -24.30 6.89
CA ILE A 1124 -0.21 -24.31 6.36
C ILE A 1124 -0.10 -24.06 4.85
N ASP A 1125 -1.20 -24.14 4.08
CA ASP A 1125 -1.08 -24.02 2.62
C ASP A 1125 -2.08 -23.03 1.99
N SER A 1126 -1.56 -22.27 1.04
CA SER A 1126 -2.22 -21.20 0.30
C SER A 1126 -3.58 -21.60 -0.28
N SER A 1127 -4.60 -20.76 -0.07
CA SER A 1127 -5.87 -20.71 -0.83
C SER A 1127 -6.43 -22.09 -1.23
N MET A 1128 -7.08 -22.81 -0.31
CA MET A 1128 -7.72 -24.09 -0.63
C MET A 1128 -9.19 -23.90 -1.05
N PRO A 1129 -9.68 -24.54 -2.13
CA PRO A 1129 -11.10 -24.55 -2.48
C PRO A 1129 -11.90 -25.29 -1.42
N ILE A 1130 -13.09 -24.79 -1.07
CA ILE A 1130 -14.05 -25.51 -0.20
C ILE A 1130 -14.39 -26.91 -0.77
N TYR A 1131 -14.21 -27.11 -2.08
CA TYR A 1131 -14.44 -28.38 -2.76
C TYR A 1131 -13.43 -29.48 -2.43
N ASP A 1132 -12.13 -29.19 -2.34
CA ASP A 1132 -11.14 -30.22 -1.98
C ASP A 1132 -11.38 -30.74 -0.56
N TYR A 1133 -11.99 -29.92 0.29
CA TYR A 1133 -12.48 -30.33 1.60
C TYR A 1133 -13.65 -31.31 1.49
N ILE A 1134 -14.68 -30.97 0.69
CA ILE A 1134 -15.84 -31.84 0.45
C ILE A 1134 -15.40 -33.14 -0.20
N HIS A 1135 -14.46 -33.11 -1.15
CA HIS A 1135 -14.03 -34.29 -1.86
C HIS A 1135 -13.10 -35.16 -1.01
N ARG A 1136 -12.19 -34.57 -0.22
CA ARG A 1136 -11.35 -35.31 0.73
C ARG A 1136 -12.13 -35.85 1.92
N ASP A 1137 -13.13 -35.12 2.42
CA ASP A 1137 -14.08 -35.58 3.43
C ASP A 1137 -14.99 -36.68 2.88
N ILE A 1138 -15.46 -36.57 1.62
CA ILE A 1138 -16.18 -37.64 0.91
C ILE A 1138 -15.27 -38.85 0.66
N GLU A 1139 -14.01 -38.68 0.27
CA GLU A 1139 -13.07 -39.78 0.07
C GLU A 1139 -12.69 -40.45 1.40
N LEU A 1140 -12.46 -39.66 2.46
CA LEU A 1140 -12.25 -40.16 3.83
C LEU A 1140 -13.49 -40.87 4.37
N LYS A 1141 -14.69 -40.34 4.11
CA LYS A 1141 -15.97 -40.99 4.43
C LYS A 1141 -16.19 -42.24 3.57
N LYS A 1142 -15.90 -42.25 2.27
CA LYS A 1142 -15.91 -43.45 1.39
C LYS A 1142 -14.96 -44.54 1.87
N THR A 1143 -13.83 -44.18 2.48
CA THR A 1143 -12.91 -45.13 3.12
C THR A 1143 -13.34 -45.57 4.52
N CYS A 1144 -14.33 -44.89 5.12
CA CYS A 1144 -14.92 -45.26 6.40
C CYS A 1144 -15.92 -46.42 6.17
N PRO A 1145 -15.72 -47.61 6.79
CA PRO A 1145 -16.52 -48.80 6.52
C PRO A 1145 -18.03 -48.54 6.64
N THR A 1146 -18.44 -47.74 7.62
CA THR A 1146 -19.83 -47.41 7.94
C THR A 1146 -20.55 -46.63 6.84
N TYR A 1147 -19.86 -45.73 6.12
CA TYR A 1147 -20.45 -44.93 5.05
C TYR A 1147 -20.59 -45.74 3.75
N ARG A 1148 -19.68 -46.69 3.50
CA ARG A 1148 -19.80 -47.62 2.36
C ARG A 1148 -20.96 -48.60 2.55
N THR A 1149 -21.30 -48.95 3.79
CA THR A 1149 -22.50 -49.71 4.13
C THR A 1149 -23.76 -48.87 3.92
N LEU A 1150 -23.80 -47.63 4.44
CA LEU A 1150 -24.94 -46.72 4.29
C LEU A 1150 -25.26 -46.33 2.83
N VAL A 1151 -24.24 -46.13 1.99
CA VAL A 1151 -24.44 -45.81 0.56
C VAL A 1151 -24.85 -47.04 -0.27
N ASN A 1152 -24.49 -48.25 0.17
CA ASN A 1152 -24.97 -49.50 -0.44
C ASN A 1152 -26.37 -49.90 0.06
N GLU A 1153 -26.77 -49.49 1.27
CA GLU A 1153 -28.11 -49.73 1.84
C GLU A 1153 -29.15 -48.67 1.42
N ALA A 1154 -28.74 -47.42 1.14
CA ALA A 1154 -29.62 -46.35 0.65
C ALA A 1154 -29.83 -46.38 -0.88
N GLY A 1155 -29.79 -47.57 -1.49
CA GLY A 1155 -29.77 -47.79 -2.93
C GLY A 1155 -30.75 -46.91 -3.71
N VAL A 1156 -30.23 -45.87 -4.38
CA VAL A 1156 -30.93 -45.24 -5.51
C VAL A 1156 -30.57 -46.04 -6.75
N THR A 1157 -31.17 -47.23 -6.84
CA THR A 1157 -31.80 -47.74 -8.07
C THR A 1157 -32.92 -48.66 -7.61
N ASP A 1158 -34.12 -48.37 -8.07
CA ASP A 1158 -35.38 -49.09 -7.86
C ASP A 1158 -35.20 -50.60 -7.64
N ASP A 1159 -35.61 -51.11 -6.47
CA ASP A 1159 -36.47 -52.29 -6.29
C ASP A 1159 -36.63 -52.63 -4.79
N LEU A 1160 -37.89 -52.83 -4.37
CA LEU A 1160 -38.32 -53.15 -2.99
C LEU A 1160 -37.83 -54.54 -2.57
N ILE A 1161 -37.33 -54.68 -1.32
CA ILE A 1161 -36.92 -55.96 -0.74
C ILE A 1161 -38.05 -56.53 0.14
N THR A 1162 -38.62 -57.65 -0.27
CA THR A 1162 -39.48 -58.52 0.54
C THR A 1162 -38.72 -59.77 0.98
N ASP A 1163 -39.19 -60.44 2.04
CA ASP A 1163 -38.60 -61.71 2.46
C ASP A 1163 -39.05 -62.89 1.56
N GLY A 1164 -38.54 -64.09 1.86
CA GLY A 1164 -38.73 -65.30 1.05
C GLY A 1164 -40.17 -65.78 0.85
N ASP A 1165 -41.15 -65.21 1.57
CA ASP A 1165 -42.59 -65.48 1.38
C ASP A 1165 -43.38 -64.23 0.92
N GLY A 1166 -42.72 -63.10 0.71
CA GLY A 1166 -43.27 -61.93 -0.01
C GLY A 1166 -43.93 -60.85 0.85
N GLU A 1167 -43.69 -60.80 2.17
CA GLU A 1167 -44.05 -59.61 2.98
C GLU A 1167 -42.83 -58.72 3.29
N GLU A 1168 -43.08 -57.43 3.54
CA GLU A 1168 -42.04 -56.41 3.80
C GLU A 1168 -41.46 -56.53 5.22
N MET A 1169 -40.13 -56.53 5.33
CA MET A 1169 -39.40 -56.64 6.59
C MET A 1169 -39.30 -55.28 7.31
N THR A 1170 -39.57 -55.22 8.62
CA THR A 1170 -39.49 -53.98 9.42
C THR A 1170 -38.20 -53.89 10.23
N ILE A 1171 -37.85 -52.65 10.64
CA ILE A 1171 -36.57 -52.26 11.25
C ILE A 1171 -36.25 -52.94 12.59
N GLU A 1172 -37.23 -53.54 13.29
CA GLU A 1172 -37.02 -54.16 14.61
C GLU A 1172 -36.23 -55.49 14.59
N ASP A 1173 -36.08 -56.14 13.43
CA ASP A 1173 -35.42 -57.46 13.33
C ASP A 1173 -33.89 -57.38 13.18
N LEU A 1174 -33.31 -56.20 12.90
CA LEU A 1174 -31.88 -56.01 12.61
C LEU A 1174 -30.98 -55.86 13.85
N GLU A 1175 -31.54 -55.74 15.06
CA GLU A 1175 -30.78 -55.46 16.29
C GLU A 1175 -30.07 -56.68 16.92
N THR A 1176 -30.03 -57.85 16.26
CA THR A 1176 -29.63 -59.12 16.91
C THR A 1176 -28.23 -59.69 16.57
N PHE A 1177 -27.32 -58.98 15.90
CA PHE A 1177 -25.98 -59.52 15.57
C PHE A 1177 -24.85 -59.17 16.59
N PRO A 1178 -24.06 -60.14 17.12
CA PRO A 1178 -23.05 -59.88 18.16
C PRO A 1178 -21.65 -59.47 17.66
N ILE A 1179 -21.01 -58.57 18.43
CA ILE A 1179 -19.75 -57.81 18.21
C ILE A 1179 -18.44 -58.64 18.04
N SER A 1180 -18.46 -59.97 18.19
CA SER A 1180 -17.22 -60.77 18.24
C SER A 1180 -16.55 -61.06 16.88
N TYR A 1181 -17.20 -60.77 15.75
CA TYR A 1181 -16.66 -61.03 14.41
C TYR A 1181 -15.75 -59.93 13.85
N VAL A 1182 -15.72 -58.74 14.47
CA VAL A 1182 -15.01 -57.57 13.93
C VAL A 1182 -13.49 -57.63 14.20
N CYS A 1183 -13.06 -58.28 15.28
CA CYS A 1183 -11.63 -58.32 15.66
C CYS A 1183 -10.78 -59.26 14.80
N LEU A 1184 -11.35 -60.35 14.25
CA LEU A 1184 -10.61 -61.32 13.44
C LEU A 1184 -10.25 -60.77 12.04
N TYR A 1185 -11.04 -59.81 11.54
CA TYR A 1185 -10.88 -59.24 10.20
C TYR A 1185 -9.73 -58.22 10.11
N ALA A 1186 -9.46 -57.49 11.21
CA ALA A 1186 -8.41 -56.49 11.29
C ALA A 1186 -7.00 -57.11 11.25
N GLU A 1187 -6.82 -58.29 11.84
CA GLU A 1187 -5.51 -58.97 11.90
C GLU A 1187 -5.10 -59.58 10.54
N VAL A 1188 -6.08 -59.97 9.73
CA VAL A 1188 -5.88 -60.50 8.36
C VAL A 1188 -5.47 -59.38 7.39
N ILE A 1189 -6.09 -58.20 7.49
CA ILE A 1189 -5.79 -57.04 6.62
C ILE A 1189 -4.40 -56.45 6.92
N SER A 1190 -3.97 -56.47 8.19
CA SER A 1190 -2.63 -56.04 8.60
C SER A 1190 -1.52 -56.90 7.97
N LYS A 1191 -1.69 -58.23 7.96
CA LYS A 1191 -0.72 -59.15 7.33
C LYS A 1191 -0.71 -59.07 5.80
N LEU A 1192 -1.86 -58.80 5.17
CA LEU A 1192 -1.98 -58.59 3.72
C LEU A 1192 -1.17 -57.38 3.23
N ASN A 1193 -1.19 -56.26 3.99
CA ASN A 1193 -0.53 -55.02 3.58
C ASN A 1193 1.01 -55.06 3.66
N ILE A 1194 1.59 -55.93 4.50
CA ILE A 1194 3.04 -56.00 4.69
C ILE A 1194 3.72 -56.84 3.60
N GLU A 1195 3.10 -57.94 3.16
CA GLU A 1195 3.69 -58.83 2.15
C GLU A 1195 3.40 -58.36 0.71
N TRP A 1196 2.33 -57.59 0.47
CA TRP A 1196 2.06 -56.98 -0.84
C TRP A 1196 3.17 -55.98 -1.25
N ARG A 1197 3.75 -55.26 -0.28
CA ARG A 1197 4.86 -54.31 -0.51
C ARG A 1197 6.19 -54.97 -0.90
N LYS A 1198 6.36 -56.29 -0.70
CA LYS A 1198 7.59 -56.99 -1.14
C LYS A 1198 7.54 -57.41 -2.61
N ILE A 1199 6.36 -57.56 -3.19
CA ILE A 1199 6.19 -58.09 -4.56
C ILE A 1199 6.36 -57.01 -5.64
N ASP A 1200 6.11 -55.74 -5.30
CA ASP A 1200 6.20 -54.62 -6.25
C ASP A 1200 7.65 -54.26 -6.66
N SER A 1201 8.65 -54.81 -5.96
CA SER A 1201 10.07 -54.48 -6.21
C SER A 1201 10.75 -55.28 -7.33
N ASN A 1202 10.16 -56.37 -7.85
CA ASN A 1202 10.83 -57.27 -8.80
C ASN A 1202 10.08 -57.53 -10.13
N ASN A 1203 9.02 -56.76 -10.43
CA ASN A 1203 8.42 -56.62 -11.76
C ASN A 1203 8.14 -57.93 -12.56
N TYR A 1204 7.43 -58.89 -11.96
CA TYR A 1204 6.85 -60.04 -12.67
C TYR A 1204 5.36 -60.20 -12.34
N CYS A 1205 4.48 -59.80 -13.26
CA CYS A 1205 3.04 -60.07 -13.18
C CYS A 1205 2.68 -61.33 -13.97
N ASN A 1206 2.28 -62.39 -13.26
CA ASN A 1206 1.53 -63.51 -13.85
C ASN A 1206 0.39 -63.91 -12.89
N ARG A 1207 -0.85 -63.84 -13.41
CA ARG A 1207 -2.13 -64.13 -12.76
C ARG A 1207 -2.21 -65.53 -12.12
N ASN A 1208 -1.45 -66.50 -12.63
CA ASN A 1208 -1.44 -67.88 -12.12
C ASN A 1208 -0.65 -68.03 -10.81
N SER A 1209 0.33 -67.16 -10.54
CA SER A 1209 1.10 -67.17 -9.29
C SER A 1209 0.26 -66.64 -8.11
N ALA A 1210 -0.60 -65.65 -8.36
CA ALA A 1210 -1.51 -65.07 -7.37
C ALA A 1210 -2.61 -66.05 -6.95
N MET A 1211 -3.15 -66.82 -7.91
CA MET A 1211 -4.17 -67.85 -7.62
C MET A 1211 -3.62 -69.05 -6.83
N TYR A 1212 -2.36 -69.46 -7.08
CA TYR A 1212 -1.71 -70.53 -6.31
C TYR A 1212 -1.44 -70.13 -4.85
N LEU A 1213 -1.05 -68.87 -4.61
CA LEU A 1213 -0.83 -68.34 -3.26
C LEU A 1213 -2.16 -68.17 -2.49
N LEU A 1214 -3.22 -67.70 -3.16
CA LEU A 1214 -4.55 -67.56 -2.56
C LEU A 1214 -5.14 -68.92 -2.15
N ALA A 1215 -5.00 -69.94 -3.01
CA ALA A 1215 -5.45 -71.30 -2.72
C ALA A 1215 -4.65 -71.99 -1.60
N LYS A 1216 -3.35 -71.68 -1.46
CA LYS A 1216 -2.50 -72.16 -0.36
C LYS A 1216 -2.87 -71.50 0.97
N TRP A 1217 -3.26 -70.22 0.97
CA TRP A 1217 -3.67 -69.48 2.17
C TRP A 1217 -5.05 -69.86 2.68
N ILE A 1218 -6.02 -70.08 1.78
CA ILE A 1218 -7.37 -70.56 2.16
C ILE A 1218 -7.27 -71.94 2.84
N ARG A 1219 -6.33 -72.80 2.42
CA ARG A 1219 -6.04 -74.10 3.05
C ARG A 1219 -5.28 -74.05 4.37
N GLN A 1220 -4.70 -72.91 4.75
CA GLN A 1220 -4.06 -72.73 6.06
C GLN A 1220 -4.96 -71.98 7.05
N LEU A 1221 -6.06 -71.38 6.57
CA LEU A 1221 -7.06 -70.66 7.36
C LEU A 1221 -8.31 -71.49 7.69
N GLN A 1222 -8.54 -72.59 6.96
CA GLN A 1222 -9.32 -73.74 7.46
C GLN A 1222 -8.45 -74.59 8.37
#